data_AF-A2F4J0-F1
#
_entry.id   AF-A2F4J0-F1
#
_cell.length_a   1.000
_cell.length_b   1.000
_cell.length_c   1.000
_cell.angle_alpha   90.00
_cell.angle_beta   90.00
_cell.angle_gamma   90.00
#
_symmetry.space_group_name_H-M   'P 1'
#
loop_
_entity.id
_entity.type
_entity.pdbx_description
1 polymer ?
#
loop_
_entity_poly.entity_id
_entity_poly.type
_entity_poly.pdbx_seq_one_letter_code
_entity_poly.pdbx_strand_id
1 'polypeptide(L)'
;MDFQGQGADIGDITEVIKRAYKIREKMFVSALERVVMSLSNDRIAHQMLKSPTSQNFIGNRVQEVFEQIICDDREAYIAKIISKLEAYDAMYKDEQQEIVKALGTKYLKQFDQPKRGTIQRISHIHALVDMILKLRADMERIQSDNIENAKLLQNSKRKTRIDYTPSSPTFMHVFGEVDLTEMSKTMHAMDSENNSLRDSFEILRKNTSKIIRLMRSKTTAAVSLHNAKIEKMSKLLKKEKSSLTQMQTEFTGQMEQLKTETQAKTIEIENLRKILNSKQNVEIQLNNQKTRFEQDMIAIKQENEDLKSQNSDYEAQINALRQQYDKLSKNAEKFKLQNEEYTNEIKQQTDAAAEFENRLKNITVSQEQLKKNLAKEQQISLDLKIKLEEKTSESVELGKKLELVNQDLQDAQTKYAASREENQALQHKIQELQDHISSITNHLEKAKLQVDDAKLSAEEQSAQRQTELRNIKKLYSAMQSENAQQTELINQQKKQIDDLTGESTTLRKKLNDANMEIKSKWEFVEQRLTSENQNLKERLQQTSDQVNNLNKLLTELRQKSGEMQHQIENYEDQMNEKNAKLAENKDVIEKLRQSRLQSKDINTKLEDENSKLTREKSDLMNQMAIMKAQIQRITIKQNELQGFSNEKDAQNADLKIQNQQLQSDISDILSHLGVKTVKGALQEIENGKRALASEQNLRESLGISIRDDVNKKVNDLNKILQRIYGLLGTNDISSIENLKQEYDLVGSMVKNTRKPSDGVAQLISIQGEASDFVSQVISSLTGNPMSPKGPLFPMNPARNAQIIGILKKTAEQAKNDHNTVDTIVERAIGMGYTGDDGIEAVDFIMSKVAIEGRQAVLEQMSAQLSDVRAQLAKENQSHKEEMDQKIKELAESRKAALQLSQKNKVEREELLANNVQLEQRIAKLNEELNLEKSLRKELSRVGAGMSADKKLLKSKLSSQEYRLIELVEKLVKSERESRAIHDNMKKIREENLGAFV
;
A
#
# COMPACT_ATOMS: atom_id res chain seq x y z
N MET A 1 35.21 -15.56 -34.20
CA MET A 1 34.00 -15.99 -33.49
C MET A 1 32.98 -14.89 -33.68
N ASP A 2 32.08 -15.09 -34.64
CA ASP A 2 31.00 -14.15 -34.89
C ASP A 2 29.93 -14.32 -33.80
N PHE A 3 29.81 -13.33 -32.92
CA PHE A 3 28.61 -13.20 -32.11
C PHE A 3 27.58 -12.42 -32.92
N GLN A 4 26.66 -13.15 -33.54
CA GLN A 4 25.48 -12.57 -34.15
C GLN A 4 24.68 -11.82 -33.08
N GLY A 5 24.68 -10.49 -33.16
CA GLY A 5 23.77 -9.67 -32.38
C GLY A 5 22.34 -9.97 -32.80
N GLN A 6 21.57 -10.59 -31.92
CA GLN A 6 20.11 -10.57 -32.05
C GLN A 6 19.66 -9.11 -31.99
N GLY A 7 19.14 -8.60 -33.09
CA GLY A 7 18.57 -7.26 -33.16
C GLY A 7 17.33 -7.19 -32.27
N ALA A 8 17.49 -6.66 -31.06
CA ALA A 8 16.35 -6.18 -30.28
C ALA A 8 15.66 -5.07 -31.08
N ASP A 9 14.34 -5.19 -31.22
CA ASP A 9 13.55 -4.36 -32.12
C ASP A 9 13.62 -2.87 -31.72
N ILE A 10 14.18 -2.05 -32.63
CA ILE A 10 14.43 -0.62 -32.41
C ILE A 10 13.10 0.16 -32.28
N GLY A 11 11.97 -0.44 -32.69
CA GLY A 11 10.64 0.11 -32.46
C GLY A 11 10.30 0.33 -30.98
N ASP A 12 10.68 -0.60 -30.09
CA ASP A 12 10.23 -0.59 -28.69
C ASP A 12 10.93 0.51 -27.85
N ILE A 13 12.22 0.74 -28.08
CA ILE A 13 12.95 1.85 -27.43
C ILE A 13 12.31 3.21 -27.73
N THR A 14 11.79 3.39 -28.95
CA THR A 14 11.12 4.63 -29.35
C THR A 14 9.77 4.82 -28.65
N GLU A 15 9.01 3.73 -28.44
CA GLU A 15 7.80 3.70 -27.62
C GLU A 15 8.12 4.01 -26.14
N VAL A 16 9.12 3.35 -25.55
CA VAL A 16 9.55 3.57 -24.17
C VAL A 16 9.97 5.03 -23.95
N ILE A 17 10.74 5.62 -24.86
CA ILE A 17 11.11 7.04 -24.81
C ILE A 17 9.86 7.94 -24.90
N LYS A 18 8.93 7.69 -25.83
CA LYS A 18 7.68 8.46 -25.94
C LYS A 18 6.82 8.37 -24.67
N ARG A 19 6.71 7.18 -24.07
CA ARG A 19 6.01 6.97 -22.79
C ARG A 19 6.70 7.73 -21.66
N ALA A 20 8.03 7.68 -21.56
CA ALA A 20 8.80 8.41 -20.57
C ALA A 20 8.63 9.94 -20.70
N TYR A 21 8.67 10.48 -21.92
CA TYR A 21 8.38 11.90 -22.18
C TYR A 21 6.95 12.27 -21.76
N LYS A 22 5.94 11.47 -22.11
CA LYS A 22 4.53 11.74 -21.75
C LYS A 22 4.26 11.63 -20.24
N ILE A 23 5.01 10.81 -19.52
CA ILE A 23 4.99 10.75 -18.05
C ILE A 23 5.65 12.01 -17.47
N ARG A 24 6.83 12.40 -18.00
CA ARG A 24 7.55 13.61 -17.54
C ARG A 24 6.76 14.90 -17.83
N GLU A 25 6.09 14.98 -18.97
CA GLU A 25 5.16 16.05 -19.35
C GLU A 25 4.04 16.20 -18.32
N LYS A 26 3.33 15.10 -17.98
CA LYS A 26 2.30 15.11 -16.94
C LYS A 26 2.84 15.52 -15.57
N MET A 27 3.98 14.97 -15.16
CA MET A 27 4.63 15.34 -13.89
C MET A 27 5.02 16.82 -13.84
N PHE A 28 5.51 17.37 -14.95
CA PHE A 28 5.88 18.78 -15.06
C PHE A 28 4.66 19.70 -14.98
N VAL A 29 3.57 19.37 -15.68
CA VAL A 29 2.29 20.11 -15.58
C VAL A 29 1.76 20.08 -14.14
N SER A 30 1.70 18.91 -13.50
CA SER A 30 1.25 18.81 -12.10
C SER A 30 2.24 19.37 -11.07
N ALA A 31 3.51 19.62 -11.43
CA ALA A 31 4.42 20.42 -10.62
C ALA A 31 4.11 21.91 -10.76
N LEU A 32 3.90 22.41 -11.98
CA LEU A 32 3.49 23.80 -12.23
C LEU A 32 2.15 24.14 -11.57
N GLU A 33 1.15 23.25 -11.64
CA GLU A 33 -0.14 23.43 -10.95
C GLU A 33 0.05 23.60 -9.43
N ARG A 34 0.89 22.75 -8.81
CA ARG A 34 1.22 22.86 -7.38
C ARG A 34 1.99 24.13 -7.05
N VAL A 35 2.91 24.59 -7.91
CA VAL A 35 3.60 25.87 -7.76
C VAL A 35 2.62 27.04 -7.79
N VAL A 36 1.70 27.07 -8.77
CA VAL A 36 0.69 28.13 -8.88
C VAL A 36 -0.24 28.13 -7.65
N MET A 37 -0.71 26.95 -7.21
CA MET A 37 -1.51 26.84 -5.98
C MET A 37 -0.75 27.27 -4.72
N SER A 38 0.54 26.93 -4.61
CA SER A 38 1.37 27.36 -3.49
C SER A 38 1.56 28.88 -3.50
N LEU A 39 1.88 29.47 -4.64
CA LEU A 39 2.02 30.92 -4.81
C LEU A 39 0.72 31.69 -4.57
N SER A 40 -0.44 31.12 -4.93
CA SER A 40 -1.73 31.72 -4.61
C SER A 40 -2.07 31.66 -3.11
N ASN A 41 -1.47 30.71 -2.37
CA ASN A 41 -1.64 30.56 -0.92
C ASN A 41 -0.50 31.21 -0.12
N ASP A 42 0.59 31.62 -0.78
CA ASP A 42 1.74 32.25 -0.13
C ASP A 42 1.41 33.69 0.29
N ARG A 43 1.15 33.81 1.59
CA ARG A 43 0.83 35.08 2.26
C ARG A 43 1.94 36.12 2.12
N ILE A 44 3.21 35.71 2.04
CA ILE A 44 4.37 36.60 1.87
C ILE A 44 4.40 37.11 0.43
N ALA A 45 4.23 36.24 -0.56
CA ALA A 45 4.11 36.64 -1.97
C ALA A 45 2.93 37.62 -2.17
N HIS A 46 1.79 37.36 -1.55
CA HIS A 46 0.62 38.25 -1.55
C HIS A 46 0.89 39.61 -0.85
N GLN A 47 1.66 39.64 0.22
CA GLN A 47 2.06 40.88 0.89
C GLN A 47 3.08 41.68 0.04
N MET A 48 4.04 41.00 -0.58
CA MET A 48 5.03 41.60 -1.49
C MET A 48 4.37 42.17 -2.75
N LEU A 49 3.36 41.51 -3.32
CA LEU A 49 2.60 42.04 -4.47
C LEU A 49 1.78 43.29 -4.14
N LYS A 50 1.37 43.47 -2.87
CA LYS A 50 0.63 44.66 -2.41
C LYS A 50 1.52 45.83 -2.02
N SER A 51 2.83 45.62 -1.88
CA SER A 51 3.80 46.63 -1.42
C SER A 51 4.70 47.10 -2.57
N PRO A 52 4.62 48.38 -3.01
CA PRO A 52 5.43 48.88 -4.13
C PRO A 52 6.94 48.72 -3.92
N THR A 53 7.41 48.82 -2.68
CA THR A 53 8.84 48.66 -2.33
C THR A 53 9.32 47.21 -2.37
N SER A 54 8.40 46.24 -2.45
CA SER A 54 8.69 44.81 -2.43
C SER A 54 8.71 44.17 -3.82
N GLN A 55 8.38 44.91 -4.89
CA GLN A 55 8.36 44.41 -6.27
C GLN A 55 9.70 43.84 -6.74
N ASN A 56 10.84 44.34 -6.24
CA ASN A 56 12.15 43.79 -6.59
C ASN A 56 12.45 42.42 -5.95
N PHE A 57 11.68 42.00 -4.95
CA PHE A 57 11.89 40.76 -4.19
C PHE A 57 10.87 39.67 -4.50
N ILE A 58 9.75 40.01 -5.18
CA ILE A 58 8.73 39.01 -5.55
C ILE A 58 9.30 37.94 -6.49
N GLY A 59 10.22 38.31 -7.41
CA GLY A 59 10.89 37.36 -8.29
C GLY A 59 11.65 36.28 -7.51
N ASN A 60 12.41 36.69 -6.48
CA ASN A 60 13.16 35.76 -5.62
C ASN A 60 12.22 34.87 -4.80
N ARG A 61 11.11 35.40 -4.28
CA ARG A 61 10.13 34.59 -3.54
C ARG A 61 9.38 33.61 -4.44
N VAL A 62 9.05 34.03 -5.67
CA VAL A 62 8.47 33.15 -6.69
C VAL A 62 9.44 32.03 -7.05
N GLN A 63 10.73 32.35 -7.26
CA GLN A 63 11.78 31.38 -7.51
C GLN A 63 11.94 30.38 -6.35
N GLU A 64 11.96 30.84 -5.10
CA GLU A 64 12.08 29.97 -3.91
C GLU A 64 10.94 28.94 -3.83
N VAL A 65 9.68 29.36 -4.07
CA VAL A 65 8.52 28.46 -4.09
C VAL A 65 8.54 27.52 -5.30
N PHE A 66 9.06 27.97 -6.45
CA PHE A 66 9.34 27.13 -7.62
C PHE A 66 10.36 26.03 -7.28
N GLU A 67 11.49 26.40 -6.68
CA GLU A 67 12.57 25.49 -6.30
C GLU A 67 12.12 24.46 -5.26
N GLN A 68 11.26 24.83 -4.31
CA GLN A 68 10.72 23.92 -3.29
C GLN A 68 9.74 22.86 -3.83
N ILE A 69 9.14 23.06 -5.00
CA ILE A 69 8.04 22.22 -5.51
C ILE A 69 8.40 21.48 -6.80
N ILE A 70 9.26 22.06 -7.65
CA ILE A 70 9.71 21.42 -8.90
C ILE A 70 10.91 20.51 -8.66
N CYS A 71 11.78 20.80 -7.69
CA CYS A 71 12.87 19.89 -7.33
C CYS A 71 12.33 18.64 -6.62
N ASP A 72 12.05 17.59 -7.40
CA ASP A 72 11.89 16.23 -6.88
C ASP A 72 13.14 15.85 -6.06
N ASP A 73 12.99 15.07 -4.99
CA ASP A 73 14.11 14.56 -4.16
C ASP A 73 15.17 13.87 -5.03
N ARG A 74 14.74 13.32 -6.17
CA ARG A 74 15.59 12.74 -7.22
C ARG A 74 16.45 13.77 -7.95
N GLU A 75 15.91 14.93 -8.33
CA GLU A 75 16.70 15.99 -8.97
C GLU A 75 17.63 16.67 -7.96
N ALA A 76 17.21 16.84 -6.70
CA ALA A 76 18.10 17.27 -5.61
C ALA A 76 19.24 16.25 -5.35
N TYR A 77 18.94 14.94 -5.41
CA TYR A 77 19.94 13.87 -5.31
C TYR A 77 20.89 13.84 -6.52
N ILE A 78 20.40 14.03 -7.74
CA ILE A 78 21.21 14.13 -8.96
C ILE A 78 22.10 15.37 -8.91
N ALA A 79 21.58 16.54 -8.53
CA ALA A 79 22.39 17.75 -8.34
C ALA A 79 23.47 17.55 -7.26
N LYS A 80 23.17 16.82 -6.19
CA LYS A 80 24.14 16.44 -5.15
C LYS A 80 25.18 15.43 -5.64
N ILE A 81 24.84 14.55 -6.58
CA ILE A 81 25.81 13.69 -7.28
C ILE A 81 26.68 14.50 -8.24
N ILE A 82 26.08 15.41 -9.03
CA ILE A 82 26.81 16.29 -9.95
C ILE A 82 27.78 17.18 -9.18
N SER A 83 27.33 17.87 -8.12
CA SER A 83 28.19 18.69 -7.26
C SER A 83 29.31 17.87 -6.58
N LYS A 84 29.05 16.61 -6.22
CA LYS A 84 30.11 15.70 -5.76
C LYS A 84 31.08 15.31 -6.87
N LEU A 85 30.59 15.02 -8.07
CA LEU A 85 31.42 14.70 -9.24
C LEU A 85 32.27 15.91 -9.64
N GLU A 86 31.72 17.12 -9.63
CA GLU A 86 32.44 18.37 -9.86
C GLU A 86 33.48 18.65 -8.76
N ALA A 87 33.14 18.40 -7.49
CA ALA A 87 34.09 18.51 -6.39
C ALA A 87 35.23 17.47 -6.49
N TYR A 88 34.92 16.23 -6.89
CA TYR A 88 35.94 15.22 -7.20
C TYR A 88 36.78 15.66 -8.39
N ASP A 89 36.17 16.05 -9.51
CA ASP A 89 36.84 16.49 -10.73
C ASP A 89 37.73 17.73 -10.48
N ALA A 90 37.31 18.64 -9.58
CA ALA A 90 38.15 19.73 -9.08
C ALA A 90 39.34 19.24 -8.23
N MET A 91 39.14 18.27 -7.33
CA MET A 91 40.23 17.65 -6.56
C MET A 91 41.20 16.83 -7.44
N TYR A 92 40.73 16.29 -8.58
CA TYR A 92 41.54 15.49 -9.49
C TYR A 92 42.22 16.30 -10.61
N LYS A 93 41.73 17.51 -10.94
CA LYS A 93 42.23 18.30 -12.08
C LYS A 93 43.61 18.91 -11.90
N ASP A 94 43.94 19.44 -10.72
CA ASP A 94 45.22 20.13 -10.51
C ASP A 94 46.24 19.26 -9.76
N GLU A 95 45.92 18.85 -8.53
CA GLU A 95 46.89 18.17 -7.66
C GLU A 95 47.22 16.76 -8.17
N GLN A 96 46.24 16.01 -8.70
CA GLN A 96 46.53 14.72 -9.33
C GLN A 96 47.09 14.83 -10.76
N GLN A 97 46.84 15.91 -11.51
CA GLN A 97 47.63 16.12 -12.74
C GLN A 97 49.08 16.44 -12.44
N GLU A 98 49.39 17.22 -11.40
CA GLU A 98 50.76 17.43 -10.95
C GLU A 98 51.37 16.13 -10.41
N ILE A 99 50.67 15.35 -9.58
CA ILE A 99 51.17 14.07 -9.07
C ILE A 99 51.34 13.04 -10.19
N VAL A 100 50.46 12.98 -11.19
CA VAL A 100 50.62 12.10 -12.36
C VAL A 100 51.69 12.62 -13.34
N LYS A 101 51.89 13.93 -13.49
CA LYS A 101 53.06 14.50 -14.20
C LYS A 101 54.36 14.25 -13.43
N ALA A 102 54.35 14.31 -12.11
CA ALA A 102 55.52 14.09 -11.25
C ALA A 102 55.87 12.59 -11.11
N LEU A 103 54.86 11.71 -11.04
CA LEU A 103 55.02 10.26 -11.14
C LEU A 103 55.43 9.89 -12.56
N GLY A 104 54.76 10.40 -13.59
CA GLY A 104 55.11 10.20 -15.00
C GLY A 104 56.55 10.64 -15.31
N THR A 105 56.98 11.82 -14.84
CA THR A 105 58.38 12.25 -14.97
C THR A 105 59.34 11.53 -14.02
N LYS A 106 58.92 10.99 -12.87
CA LYS A 106 59.74 10.04 -12.08
C LYS A 106 59.91 8.71 -12.80
N TYR A 107 58.86 8.19 -13.42
CA TYR A 107 58.82 6.90 -14.12
C TYR A 107 59.62 6.98 -15.42
N LEU A 108 59.41 8.05 -16.20
CA LEU A 108 60.27 8.41 -17.33
C LEU A 108 61.71 8.65 -16.88
N LYS A 109 62.00 9.38 -15.78
CA LYS A 109 63.38 9.49 -15.24
C LYS A 109 63.95 8.18 -14.68
N GLN A 110 63.14 7.15 -14.43
CA GLN A 110 63.60 5.80 -14.09
C GLN A 110 63.88 4.95 -15.34
N PHE A 111 63.18 5.19 -16.45
CA PHE A 111 63.43 4.57 -17.75
C PHE A 111 64.55 5.26 -18.56
N ASP A 112 64.53 6.59 -18.64
CA ASP A 112 65.51 7.48 -19.27
C ASP A 112 66.78 7.71 -18.42
N GLN A 113 66.92 6.99 -17.29
CA GLN A 113 68.23 6.70 -16.74
C GLN A 113 68.78 5.45 -17.43
N PRO A 114 69.57 5.56 -18.52
CA PRO A 114 70.30 4.43 -19.07
C PRO A 114 71.23 3.92 -17.97
N LYS A 115 70.81 2.82 -17.33
CA LYS A 115 71.34 2.21 -16.10
C LYS A 115 72.73 2.72 -15.74
N ARG A 116 72.84 3.88 -15.05
CA ARG A 116 74.17 4.48 -14.77
C ARG A 116 75.01 3.55 -13.91
N GLY A 117 74.39 2.81 -13.00
CA GLY A 117 75.05 1.73 -12.25
C GLY A 117 75.42 0.49 -13.08
N THR A 118 74.87 0.28 -14.29
CA THR A 118 75.32 -0.77 -15.23
C THR A 118 76.40 -0.25 -16.17
N ILE A 119 76.32 1.01 -16.64
CA ILE A 119 77.42 1.62 -17.42
C ILE A 119 78.66 1.84 -16.53
N GLN A 120 78.50 2.27 -15.27
CA GLN A 120 79.61 2.37 -14.32
C GLN A 120 80.14 0.98 -13.88
N ARG A 121 79.28 -0.04 -13.77
CA ARG A 121 79.76 -1.42 -13.56
C ARG A 121 80.46 -1.99 -14.78
N ILE A 122 79.98 -1.74 -16.00
CA ILE A 122 80.66 -2.11 -17.25
C ILE A 122 81.97 -1.34 -17.40
N SER A 123 82.04 -0.07 -16.98
CA SER A 123 83.26 0.73 -16.96
C SER A 123 84.26 0.25 -15.89
N HIS A 124 83.80 -0.13 -14.69
CA HIS A 124 84.65 -0.80 -13.70
C HIS A 124 85.11 -2.20 -14.16
N ILE A 125 84.23 -2.96 -14.82
CA ILE A 125 84.58 -4.26 -15.40
C ILE A 125 85.60 -4.08 -16.52
N HIS A 126 85.45 -3.09 -17.41
CA HIS A 126 86.49 -2.76 -18.41
C HIS A 126 87.79 -2.31 -17.74
N ALA A 127 87.75 -1.42 -16.73
CA ALA A 127 88.97 -1.02 -16.01
C ALA A 127 89.66 -2.19 -15.27
N LEU A 128 88.89 -3.15 -14.76
CA LEU A 128 89.41 -4.38 -14.17
C LEU A 128 89.93 -5.37 -15.24
N VAL A 129 89.26 -5.48 -16.38
CA VAL A 129 89.71 -6.28 -17.54
C VAL A 129 90.99 -5.70 -18.12
N ASP A 130 91.10 -4.37 -18.25
CA ASP A 130 92.32 -3.68 -18.66
C ASP A 130 93.45 -3.87 -17.65
N MET A 131 93.15 -3.82 -16.34
CA MET A 131 94.14 -4.18 -15.31
C MET A 131 94.57 -5.65 -15.39
N ILE A 132 93.65 -6.58 -15.68
CA ILE A 132 93.95 -8.01 -15.84
C ILE A 132 94.76 -8.25 -17.12
N LEU A 133 94.44 -7.58 -18.23
CA LEU A 133 95.20 -7.63 -19.48
C LEU A 133 96.58 -7.02 -19.32
N LYS A 134 96.71 -5.94 -18.53
CA LYS A 134 98.00 -5.32 -18.22
C LYS A 134 98.85 -6.20 -17.28
N LEU A 135 98.25 -6.77 -16.23
CA LEU A 135 98.89 -7.79 -15.38
C LEU A 135 99.28 -9.04 -16.19
N ARG A 136 98.50 -9.42 -17.20
CA ARG A 136 98.83 -10.51 -18.12
C ARG A 136 100.00 -10.16 -19.02
N ALA A 137 100.03 -8.96 -19.62
CA ALA A 137 101.16 -8.48 -20.40
C ALA A 137 102.43 -8.31 -19.55
N ASP A 138 102.30 -7.88 -18.30
CA ASP A 138 103.40 -7.81 -17.33
C ASP A 138 103.85 -9.21 -16.89
N MET A 139 102.96 -10.20 -16.75
CA MET A 139 103.33 -11.60 -16.54
C MET A 139 103.98 -12.24 -17.78
N GLU A 140 103.52 -11.93 -18.99
CA GLU A 140 104.11 -12.39 -20.25
C GLU A 140 105.49 -11.75 -20.47
N ARG A 141 105.69 -10.49 -20.02
CA ARG A 141 107.02 -9.87 -19.87
C ARG A 141 107.86 -10.57 -18.82
N ILE A 142 107.39 -10.75 -17.59
CA ILE A 142 108.14 -11.44 -16.52
C ILE A 142 108.48 -12.88 -16.93
N GLN A 143 107.65 -13.57 -17.71
CA GLN A 143 107.97 -14.88 -18.28
C GLN A 143 109.02 -14.78 -19.39
N SER A 144 108.94 -13.78 -20.28
CA SER A 144 109.96 -13.53 -21.31
C SER A 144 111.31 -13.16 -20.68
N ASP A 145 111.31 -12.23 -19.72
CA ASP A 145 112.47 -11.79 -18.95
C ASP A 145 113.03 -12.94 -18.10
N ASN A 146 112.20 -13.84 -17.56
CA ASN A 146 112.69 -15.04 -16.88
C ASN A 146 113.25 -16.08 -17.86
N ILE A 147 112.73 -16.19 -19.08
CA ILE A 147 113.31 -17.05 -20.14
C ILE A 147 114.65 -16.48 -20.61
N GLU A 148 114.80 -15.16 -20.68
CA GLU A 148 116.06 -14.49 -21.05
C GLU A 148 117.09 -14.53 -19.91
N ASN A 149 116.67 -14.28 -18.66
CA ASN A 149 117.52 -14.43 -17.47
C ASN A 149 117.88 -15.91 -17.21
N ALA A 150 117.01 -16.88 -17.50
CA ALA A 150 117.36 -18.30 -17.44
C ALA A 150 118.42 -18.69 -18.49
N LYS A 151 118.39 -18.08 -19.69
CA LYS A 151 119.44 -18.24 -20.72
C LYS A 151 120.77 -17.59 -20.29
N LEU A 152 120.73 -16.44 -19.60
CA LEU A 152 121.93 -15.81 -19.00
C LEU A 152 122.51 -16.61 -17.81
N LEU A 153 121.65 -17.23 -16.99
CA LEU A 153 122.07 -18.08 -15.86
C LEU A 153 122.52 -19.50 -16.28
N GLN A 154 122.16 -19.98 -17.47
CA GLN A 154 122.76 -21.20 -18.05
C GLN A 154 124.17 -20.96 -18.62
N ASN A 155 124.48 -19.76 -19.09
CA ASN A 155 125.77 -19.45 -19.72
C ASN A 155 126.89 -18.99 -18.75
N SER A 156 126.58 -18.79 -17.47
CA SER A 156 127.53 -18.30 -16.45
C SER A 156 128.13 -19.39 -15.53
N LYS A 157 127.86 -20.68 -15.78
CA LYS A 157 128.51 -21.80 -15.08
C LYS A 157 129.77 -22.30 -15.80
N ARG A 158 130.83 -21.47 -15.83
CA ARG A 158 132.21 -21.96 -16.03
C ARG A 158 133.04 -21.72 -14.77
N LYS A 159 133.52 -22.81 -14.18
CA LYS A 159 134.40 -22.82 -13.01
C LYS A 159 135.78 -22.29 -13.41
N THR A 160 136.32 -21.32 -12.67
CA THR A 160 137.76 -21.06 -12.59
C THR A 160 138.18 -21.11 -11.13
N ARG A 161 138.40 -22.34 -10.65
CA ARG A 161 139.14 -22.60 -9.41
C ARG A 161 140.62 -22.54 -9.79
N ILE A 162 141.32 -21.50 -9.34
CA ILE A 162 142.78 -21.42 -9.51
C ILE A 162 143.38 -21.92 -8.19
N ASP A 163 143.68 -23.22 -8.15
CA ASP A 163 144.45 -23.82 -7.07
C ASP A 163 145.92 -23.39 -7.26
N TYR A 164 146.49 -22.68 -6.28
CA TYR A 164 147.89 -22.28 -6.27
C TYR A 164 148.79 -23.51 -6.07
N THR A 165 149.67 -23.81 -7.03
CA THR A 165 150.75 -24.80 -6.88
C THR A 165 152.12 -24.17 -7.21
N PRO A 166 153.15 -24.35 -6.35
CA PRO A 166 154.41 -23.61 -6.46
C PRO A 166 155.38 -24.29 -7.43
N SER A 167 155.20 -24.08 -8.74
CA SER A 167 156.12 -24.58 -9.78
C SER A 167 156.16 -23.73 -11.07
N SER A 168 155.63 -22.50 -11.05
CA SER A 168 155.48 -21.67 -12.27
C SER A 168 156.67 -20.70 -12.47
N PRO A 169 157.36 -20.72 -13.63
CA PRO A 169 158.59 -19.96 -13.88
C PRO A 169 158.33 -18.52 -14.38
N THR A 170 157.47 -17.76 -13.70
CA THR A 170 157.33 -16.30 -13.86
C THR A 170 157.67 -15.54 -12.57
N PHE A 171 158.48 -16.18 -11.72
CA PHE A 171 159.22 -15.53 -10.65
C PHE A 171 160.59 -15.09 -11.18
N MET A 172 161.06 -13.91 -10.78
CA MET A 172 162.27 -13.16 -11.20
C MET A 172 162.03 -12.06 -12.24
N HIS A 173 162.76 -10.96 -12.05
CA HIS A 173 162.55 -9.61 -12.63
C HIS A 173 161.24 -8.97 -12.13
N VAL A 174 161.24 -7.92 -11.31
CA VAL A 174 162.20 -6.80 -11.23
C VAL A 174 162.58 -6.51 -9.77
N PHE A 175 163.88 -6.60 -9.45
CA PHE A 175 164.45 -5.92 -8.29
C PHE A 175 165.03 -4.58 -8.75
N GLY A 176 164.49 -3.49 -8.22
CA GLY A 176 165.09 -2.16 -8.24
C GLY A 176 164.79 -1.52 -6.89
N GLU A 177 165.80 -0.97 -6.23
CA GLU A 177 165.66 -0.38 -4.91
C GLU A 177 164.80 0.90 -5.00
N VAL A 178 163.57 0.83 -4.51
CA VAL A 178 162.66 1.97 -4.40
C VAL A 178 162.51 2.32 -2.93
N ASP A 179 162.72 3.60 -2.60
CA ASP A 179 162.55 4.14 -1.26
C ASP A 179 161.06 4.07 -0.82
N LEU A 180 160.75 3.14 0.08
CA LEU A 180 159.40 2.91 0.59
C LEU A 180 158.97 3.95 1.64
N THR A 181 159.80 4.93 1.99
CA THR A 181 159.49 5.93 3.04
C THR A 181 158.30 6.81 2.67
N GLU A 182 158.11 7.12 1.38
CA GLU A 182 156.94 7.88 0.90
C GLU A 182 155.67 7.01 0.87
N MET A 183 155.78 5.77 0.40
CA MET A 183 154.67 4.80 0.42
C MET A 183 154.17 4.52 1.84
N SER A 184 155.07 4.41 2.82
CA SER A 184 154.74 4.29 4.25
C SER A 184 153.95 5.49 4.78
N LYS A 185 154.36 6.72 4.43
CA LYS A 185 153.62 7.94 4.79
C LYS A 185 152.22 7.97 4.14
N THR A 186 152.09 7.55 2.89
CA THR A 186 150.76 7.44 2.23
C THR A 186 149.89 6.35 2.85
N MET A 187 150.47 5.23 3.29
CA MET A 187 149.73 4.19 4.04
C MET A 187 149.20 4.74 5.37
N HIS A 188 150.00 5.46 6.15
CA HIS A 188 149.53 6.06 7.40
C HIS A 188 148.51 7.19 7.18
N ALA A 189 148.62 7.95 6.09
CA ALA A 189 147.57 8.90 5.70
C ALA A 189 146.26 8.18 5.35
N MET A 190 146.32 7.09 4.57
CA MET A 190 145.17 6.24 4.25
C MET A 190 144.57 5.56 5.48
N ASP A 191 145.37 5.10 6.44
CA ASP A 191 144.88 4.51 7.69
C ASP A 191 144.18 5.56 8.56
N SER A 192 144.72 6.79 8.63
CA SER A 192 144.06 7.94 9.27
C SER A 192 142.71 8.26 8.62
N GLU A 193 142.67 8.32 7.29
CA GLU A 193 141.46 8.62 6.51
C GLU A 193 140.42 7.50 6.61
N ASN A 194 140.84 6.22 6.59
CA ASN A 194 139.97 5.07 6.86
C ASN A 194 139.40 5.09 8.28
N ASN A 195 140.18 5.48 9.28
CA ASN A 195 139.68 5.62 10.65
C ASN A 195 138.66 6.77 10.76
N SER A 196 138.92 7.91 10.12
CA SER A 196 137.96 9.04 10.04
C SER A 196 136.67 8.66 9.30
N LEU A 197 136.77 7.91 8.20
CA LEU A 197 135.61 7.35 7.49
C LEU A 197 134.85 6.35 8.36
N ARG A 198 135.55 5.49 9.11
CA ARG A 198 134.94 4.52 10.02
C ARG A 198 134.16 5.21 11.14
N ASP A 199 134.71 6.26 11.75
CA ASP A 199 134.02 7.08 12.74
C ASP A 199 132.81 7.82 12.13
N SER A 200 132.96 8.35 10.91
CA SER A 200 131.87 8.96 10.14
C SER A 200 130.73 7.97 9.87
N PHE A 201 131.06 6.73 9.48
CA PHE A 201 130.10 5.63 9.31
C PHE A 201 129.46 5.21 10.63
N GLU A 202 130.20 5.20 11.73
CA GLU A 202 129.68 4.86 13.07
C GLU A 202 128.71 5.95 13.58
N ILE A 203 128.98 7.23 13.32
CA ILE A 203 128.07 8.36 13.56
C ILE A 203 126.83 8.24 12.67
N LEU A 204 126.99 7.99 11.36
CA LEU A 204 125.89 7.81 10.42
C LEU A 204 125.00 6.63 10.83
N ARG A 205 125.60 5.49 11.23
CA ARG A 205 124.90 4.31 11.75
C ARG A 205 124.10 4.63 13.01
N LYS A 206 124.68 5.37 13.96
CA LYS A 206 124.00 5.82 15.19
C LYS A 206 122.83 6.77 14.86
N ASN A 207 123.01 7.70 13.94
CA ASN A 207 121.95 8.64 13.52
C ASN A 207 120.83 7.95 12.74
N THR A 208 121.15 7.09 11.77
CA THR A 208 120.17 6.25 11.06
C THR A 208 119.41 5.34 12.02
N SER A 209 120.06 4.77 13.03
CA SER A 209 119.40 3.99 14.09
C SER A 209 118.41 4.82 14.92
N LYS A 210 118.75 6.08 15.25
CA LYS A 210 117.82 7.03 15.91
C LYS A 210 116.64 7.37 15.01
N ILE A 211 116.87 7.65 13.73
CA ILE A 211 115.82 7.94 12.73
C ILE A 211 114.87 6.75 12.59
N ILE A 212 115.38 5.52 12.46
CA ILE A 212 114.56 4.31 12.37
C ILE A 212 113.72 4.11 13.64
N ARG A 213 114.27 4.32 14.85
CA ARG A 213 113.49 4.27 16.10
C ARG A 213 112.38 5.32 16.13
N LEU A 214 112.67 6.55 15.70
CA LEU A 214 111.73 7.67 15.73
C LEU A 214 110.63 7.50 14.66
N MET A 215 110.96 6.98 13.49
CA MET A 215 109.98 6.55 12.48
C MET A 215 109.11 5.41 13.01
N ARG A 216 109.68 4.34 13.57
CA ARG A 216 108.90 3.24 14.18
C ARG A 216 107.96 3.75 15.26
N SER A 217 108.43 4.61 16.17
CA SER A 217 107.60 5.25 17.19
C SER A 217 106.42 6.03 16.60
N LYS A 218 106.67 6.90 15.60
CA LYS A 218 105.61 7.66 14.91
C LYS A 218 104.64 6.76 14.14
N THR A 219 105.14 5.72 13.47
CA THR A 219 104.31 4.74 12.75
C THR A 219 103.41 3.97 13.72
N THR A 220 103.94 3.47 14.85
CA THR A 220 103.14 2.78 15.87
C THR A 220 102.08 3.71 16.48
N ALA A 221 102.42 4.97 16.75
CA ALA A 221 101.45 5.97 17.24
C ALA A 221 100.35 6.26 16.21
N ALA A 222 100.69 6.42 14.92
CA ALA A 222 99.72 6.61 13.85
C ALA A 222 98.82 5.38 13.65
N VAL A 223 99.38 4.17 13.65
CA VAL A 223 98.63 2.91 13.58
C VAL A 223 97.68 2.77 14.76
N SER A 224 98.12 3.09 15.99
CA SER A 224 97.27 3.10 17.18
C SER A 224 96.09 4.08 17.05
N LEU A 225 96.35 5.31 16.60
CA LEU A 225 95.32 6.31 16.33
C LEU A 225 94.31 5.85 15.26
N HIS A 226 94.79 5.25 14.17
CA HIS A 226 93.93 4.72 13.11
C HIS A 226 93.10 3.53 13.60
N ASN A 227 93.67 2.62 14.38
CA ASN A 227 92.95 1.50 14.98
C ASN A 227 91.84 1.99 15.93
N ALA A 228 92.13 2.96 16.80
CA ALA A 228 91.12 3.58 17.67
C ALA A 228 89.99 4.27 16.87
N LYS A 229 90.33 4.91 15.74
CA LYS A 229 89.32 5.49 14.82
C LYS A 229 88.48 4.41 14.14
N ILE A 230 89.07 3.31 13.70
CA ILE A 230 88.37 2.15 13.11
C ILE A 230 87.42 1.53 14.13
N GLU A 231 87.87 1.35 15.38
CA GLU A 231 87.04 0.81 16.47
C GLU A 231 85.86 1.74 16.81
N LYS A 232 86.07 3.07 16.80
CA LYS A 232 84.98 4.04 16.98
C LYS A 232 83.98 3.98 15.82
N MET A 233 84.43 3.84 14.58
CA MET A 233 83.54 3.68 13.42
C MET A 233 82.81 2.34 13.43
N SER A 234 83.44 1.24 13.83
CA SER A 234 82.76 -0.06 13.91
C SER A 234 81.69 -0.10 15.01
N LYS A 235 81.93 0.57 16.14
CA LYS A 235 80.91 0.79 17.20
C LYS A 235 79.72 1.62 16.70
N LEU A 236 79.98 2.71 15.96
CA LEU A 236 78.92 3.51 15.35
C LEU A 236 78.13 2.71 14.31
N LEU A 237 78.80 2.02 13.39
CA LEU A 237 78.16 1.21 12.35
C LEU A 237 77.36 0.03 12.94
N LYS A 238 77.81 -0.56 14.07
CA LYS A 238 77.03 -1.56 14.80
C LYS A 238 75.76 -0.95 15.40
N LYS A 239 75.84 0.24 16.01
CA LYS A 239 74.68 0.96 16.58
C LYS A 239 73.67 1.37 15.49
N GLU A 240 74.16 1.89 14.37
CA GLU A 240 73.34 2.29 13.23
C GLU A 240 72.67 1.08 12.59
N LYS A 241 73.39 -0.03 12.42
CA LYS A 241 72.81 -1.31 11.96
C LYS A 241 71.72 -1.82 12.90
N SER A 242 71.90 -1.79 14.22
CA SER A 242 70.83 -2.18 15.16
C SER A 242 69.61 -1.25 15.09
N SER A 243 69.82 0.06 14.89
CA SER A 243 68.73 1.02 14.71
C SER A 243 67.97 0.80 13.40
N LEU A 244 68.67 0.44 12.33
CA LEU A 244 68.07 0.11 11.03
C LEU A 244 67.27 -1.19 11.11
N THR A 245 67.81 -2.23 11.78
CA THR A 245 67.08 -3.48 12.03
C THR A 245 65.81 -3.23 12.86
N GLN A 246 65.90 -2.43 13.94
CA GLN A 246 64.74 -2.06 14.74
C GLN A 246 63.66 -1.35 13.91
N MET A 247 64.03 -0.33 13.14
CA MET A 247 63.12 0.39 12.25
C MET A 247 62.49 -0.54 11.20
N GLN A 248 63.25 -1.50 10.68
CA GLN A 248 62.75 -2.50 9.73
C GLN A 248 61.74 -3.46 10.39
N THR A 249 61.96 -3.90 11.63
CA THR A 249 60.96 -4.68 12.38
C THR A 249 59.71 -3.88 12.71
N GLU A 250 59.84 -2.61 13.10
CA GLU A 250 58.69 -1.72 13.36
C GLU A 250 57.85 -1.50 12.10
N PHE A 251 58.49 -1.22 10.96
CA PHE A 251 57.80 -1.08 9.68
C PHE A 251 57.12 -2.38 9.22
N THR A 252 57.76 -3.54 9.45
CA THR A 252 57.17 -4.85 9.13
C THR A 252 55.94 -5.13 10.01
N GLY A 253 55.98 -4.76 11.29
CA GLY A 253 54.84 -4.84 12.21
C GLY A 253 53.67 -3.96 11.78
N GLN A 254 53.94 -2.71 11.39
CA GLN A 254 52.91 -1.80 10.86
C GLN A 254 52.29 -2.31 9.55
N MET A 255 53.08 -2.90 8.65
CA MET A 255 52.58 -3.50 7.42
C MET A 255 51.65 -4.69 7.70
N GLU A 256 51.98 -5.55 8.67
CA GLU A 256 51.13 -6.70 9.03
C GLU A 256 49.85 -6.27 9.79
N GLN A 257 49.91 -5.19 10.59
CA GLN A 257 48.72 -4.55 11.18
C GLN A 257 47.80 -3.96 10.10
N LEU A 258 48.33 -3.22 9.12
CA LEU A 258 47.53 -2.69 8.00
C LEU A 258 46.90 -3.82 7.18
N LYS A 259 47.60 -4.94 7.01
CA LYS A 259 47.10 -6.13 6.31
C LYS A 259 45.97 -6.81 7.06
N THR A 260 46.06 -6.98 8.37
CA THR A 260 44.96 -7.55 9.18
C THR A 260 43.76 -6.60 9.25
N GLU A 261 43.97 -5.29 9.36
CA GLU A 261 42.88 -4.29 9.29
C GLU A 261 42.18 -4.29 7.91
N THR A 262 42.95 -4.42 6.82
CA THR A 262 42.40 -4.53 5.46
C THR A 262 41.60 -5.82 5.27
N GLN A 263 42.06 -6.94 5.82
CA GLN A 263 41.30 -8.20 5.82
C GLN A 263 40.00 -8.09 6.61
N ALA A 264 40.03 -7.49 7.81
CA ALA A 264 38.84 -7.25 8.62
C ALA A 264 37.79 -6.39 7.87
N LYS A 265 38.22 -5.28 7.26
CA LYS A 265 37.35 -4.42 6.44
C LYS A 265 36.83 -5.11 5.18
N THR A 266 37.58 -6.05 4.60
CA THR A 266 37.12 -6.85 3.46
C THR A 266 35.96 -7.77 3.88
N ILE A 267 36.07 -8.44 5.04
CA ILE A 267 35.01 -9.27 5.61
C ILE A 267 33.77 -8.42 5.96
N GLU A 268 33.98 -7.23 6.53
CA GLU A 268 32.90 -6.27 6.83
C GLU A 268 32.13 -5.86 5.56
N ILE A 269 32.85 -5.48 4.49
CA ILE A 269 32.25 -5.15 3.19
C ILE A 269 31.45 -6.34 2.61
N GLU A 270 31.94 -7.56 2.76
CA GLU A 270 31.24 -8.74 2.27
C GLU A 270 29.96 -9.05 3.07
N ASN A 271 29.98 -8.84 4.39
CA ASN A 271 28.79 -8.93 5.24
C ASN A 271 27.77 -7.83 4.89
N LEU A 272 28.23 -6.59 4.66
CA LEU A 272 27.37 -5.49 4.21
C LEU A 272 26.74 -5.77 2.83
N ARG A 273 27.45 -6.43 1.91
CA ARG A 273 26.89 -6.90 0.63
C ARG A 273 25.79 -7.95 0.82
N LYS A 274 25.98 -8.91 1.74
CA LYS A 274 24.95 -9.92 2.07
C LYS A 274 23.68 -9.27 2.63
N ILE A 275 23.83 -8.27 3.51
CA ILE A 275 22.72 -7.48 4.07
C ILE A 275 22.04 -6.61 2.99
N LEU A 276 22.79 -6.05 2.05
CA LEU A 276 22.21 -5.28 0.94
C LEU A 276 21.37 -6.18 0.02
N ASN A 277 21.88 -7.36 -0.33
CA ASN A 277 21.15 -8.32 -1.17
C ASN A 277 19.89 -8.84 -0.47
N SER A 278 19.92 -9.12 0.84
CA SER A 278 18.71 -9.54 1.56
C SER A 278 17.67 -8.41 1.61
N LYS A 279 18.09 -7.15 1.79
CA LYS A 279 17.19 -5.99 1.69
C LYS A 279 16.58 -5.81 0.31
N GLN A 280 17.35 -5.99 -0.77
CA GLN A 280 16.82 -5.94 -2.14
C GLN A 280 15.78 -7.04 -2.39
N ASN A 281 15.98 -8.25 -1.85
CA ASN A 281 14.99 -9.32 -1.93
C ASN A 281 13.70 -8.98 -1.17
N VAL A 282 13.80 -8.38 0.02
CA VAL A 282 12.63 -7.89 0.78
C VAL A 282 11.91 -6.77 0.03
N GLU A 283 12.64 -5.84 -0.57
CA GLU A 283 12.08 -4.75 -1.40
C GLU A 283 11.31 -5.31 -2.60
N ILE A 284 11.86 -6.32 -3.30
CA ILE A 284 11.16 -7.04 -4.39
C ILE A 284 9.89 -7.73 -3.88
N GLN A 285 9.94 -8.39 -2.71
CA GLN A 285 8.76 -9.02 -2.11
C GLN A 285 7.68 -8.00 -1.73
N LEU A 286 8.06 -6.87 -1.11
CA LEU A 286 7.13 -5.79 -0.77
C LEU A 286 6.49 -5.18 -2.02
N ASN A 287 7.27 -4.98 -3.08
CA ASN A 287 6.76 -4.41 -4.33
C ASN A 287 5.78 -5.39 -5.03
N ASN A 288 6.07 -6.70 -4.99
CA ASN A 288 5.16 -7.74 -5.47
C ASN A 288 3.85 -7.79 -4.64
N GLN A 289 3.93 -7.66 -3.31
CA GLN A 289 2.73 -7.56 -2.46
C GLN A 289 1.93 -6.29 -2.77
N LYS A 290 2.59 -5.15 -2.95
CA LYS A 290 1.97 -3.89 -3.35
C LYS A 290 1.23 -4.03 -4.69
N THR A 291 1.84 -4.66 -5.69
CA THR A 291 1.20 -4.92 -6.99
C THR A 291 -0.04 -5.80 -6.85
N ARG A 292 -0.03 -6.81 -5.96
CA ARG A 292 -1.22 -7.62 -5.65
C ARG A 292 -2.32 -6.78 -5.00
N PHE A 293 -2.02 -5.99 -3.97
CA PHE A 293 -3.01 -5.11 -3.34
C PHE A 293 -3.57 -4.05 -4.31
N GLU A 294 -2.76 -3.57 -5.27
CA GLU A 294 -3.25 -2.69 -6.35
C GLU A 294 -4.20 -3.43 -7.31
N GLN A 295 -3.96 -4.71 -7.61
CA GLN A 295 -4.87 -5.56 -8.40
C GLN A 295 -6.17 -5.88 -7.63
N ASP A 296 -6.08 -6.26 -6.35
CA ASP A 296 -7.23 -6.53 -5.50
C ASP A 296 -8.11 -5.27 -5.35
N MET A 297 -7.50 -4.10 -5.19
CA MET A 297 -8.20 -2.80 -5.17
C MET A 297 -8.88 -2.44 -6.50
N ILE A 298 -8.39 -2.95 -7.63
CA ILE A 298 -9.07 -2.80 -8.93
C ILE A 298 -10.25 -3.76 -9.03
N ALA A 299 -10.07 -5.03 -8.62
CA ALA A 299 -11.14 -6.03 -8.61
C ALA A 299 -12.31 -5.60 -7.70
N ILE A 300 -12.01 -5.17 -6.47
CA ILE A 300 -13.03 -4.65 -5.52
C ILE A 300 -13.74 -3.40 -6.08
N LYS A 301 -13.05 -2.55 -6.85
CA LYS A 301 -13.71 -1.41 -7.53
C LYS A 301 -14.65 -1.84 -8.65
N GLN A 302 -14.29 -2.86 -9.42
CA GLN A 302 -15.16 -3.43 -10.45
C GLN A 302 -16.39 -4.09 -9.81
N GLU A 303 -16.19 -4.92 -8.77
CA GLU A 303 -17.28 -5.52 -8.00
C GLU A 303 -18.23 -4.47 -7.40
N ASN A 304 -17.71 -3.33 -6.91
CA ASN A 304 -18.56 -2.24 -6.42
C ASN A 304 -19.35 -1.52 -7.53
N GLU A 305 -18.80 -1.35 -8.74
CA GLU A 305 -19.57 -0.81 -9.87
C GLU A 305 -20.62 -1.83 -10.37
N ASP A 306 -20.30 -3.13 -10.38
CA ASP A 306 -21.24 -4.19 -10.73
C ASP A 306 -22.40 -4.30 -9.72
N LEU A 307 -22.11 -4.27 -8.42
CA LEU A 307 -23.12 -4.23 -7.35
C LEU A 307 -23.98 -2.96 -7.41
N LYS A 308 -23.42 -1.84 -7.83
CA LYS A 308 -24.14 -0.58 -8.02
C LYS A 308 -25.04 -0.63 -9.26
N SER A 309 -24.64 -1.33 -10.33
CA SER A 309 -25.52 -1.67 -11.45
C SER A 309 -26.67 -2.57 -10.99
N GLN A 310 -26.39 -3.64 -10.24
CA GLN A 310 -27.43 -4.52 -9.69
C GLN A 310 -28.41 -3.77 -8.78
N ASN A 311 -27.93 -2.86 -7.93
CA ASN A 311 -28.80 -2.03 -7.10
C ASN A 311 -29.69 -1.11 -7.93
N SER A 312 -29.19 -0.54 -9.03
CA SER A 312 -30.01 0.23 -9.98
C SER A 312 -31.09 -0.64 -10.62
N ASP A 313 -30.78 -1.89 -10.98
CA ASP A 313 -31.76 -2.84 -11.53
C ASP A 313 -32.80 -3.26 -10.48
N TYR A 314 -32.40 -3.46 -9.22
CA TYR A 314 -33.33 -3.73 -8.12
C TYR A 314 -34.22 -2.52 -7.80
N GLU A 315 -33.71 -1.29 -7.83
CA GLU A 315 -34.53 -0.08 -7.70
C GLU A 315 -35.55 0.04 -8.84
N ALA A 316 -35.16 -0.30 -10.07
CA ALA A 316 -36.08 -0.35 -11.20
C ALA A 316 -37.18 -1.42 -11.01
N GLN A 317 -36.82 -2.61 -10.53
CA GLN A 317 -37.78 -3.69 -10.21
C GLN A 317 -38.72 -3.31 -9.06
N ILE A 318 -38.21 -2.72 -7.98
CA ILE A 318 -39.01 -2.23 -6.85
C ILE A 318 -40.00 -1.15 -7.32
N ASN A 319 -39.56 -0.22 -8.18
CA ASN A 319 -40.44 0.80 -8.74
C ASN A 319 -41.51 0.19 -9.67
N ALA A 320 -41.18 -0.83 -10.48
CA ALA A 320 -42.16 -1.56 -11.28
C ALA A 320 -43.19 -2.32 -10.41
N LEU A 321 -42.74 -2.96 -9.32
CA LEU A 321 -43.60 -3.62 -8.35
C LEU A 321 -44.50 -2.64 -7.60
N ARG A 322 -44.00 -1.45 -7.22
CA ARG A 322 -44.81 -0.36 -6.64
C ARG A 322 -45.89 0.10 -7.62
N GLN A 323 -45.57 0.28 -8.91
CA GLN A 323 -46.56 0.62 -9.93
C GLN A 323 -47.59 -0.50 -10.16
N GLN A 324 -47.23 -1.78 -10.00
CA GLN A 324 -48.19 -2.88 -10.02
C GLN A 324 -49.07 -2.88 -8.76
N TYR A 325 -48.48 -2.63 -7.58
CA TYR A 325 -49.21 -2.51 -6.32
C TYR A 325 -50.23 -1.36 -6.36
N ASP A 326 -49.86 -0.19 -6.87
CA ASP A 326 -50.78 0.95 -7.04
C ASP A 326 -51.96 0.62 -7.99
N LYS A 327 -51.70 -0.16 -9.05
CA LYS A 327 -52.76 -0.65 -9.95
C LYS A 327 -53.67 -1.66 -9.26
N LEU A 328 -53.11 -2.60 -8.50
CA LEU A 328 -53.87 -3.59 -7.74
C LEU A 328 -54.68 -2.94 -6.60
N SER A 329 -54.11 -1.94 -5.91
CA SER A 329 -54.77 -1.15 -4.87
C SER A 329 -55.95 -0.37 -5.43
N LYS A 330 -55.78 0.35 -6.55
CA LYS A 330 -56.89 1.02 -7.27
C LYS A 330 -57.95 0.04 -7.76
N ASN A 331 -57.56 -1.16 -8.20
CA ASN A 331 -58.51 -2.21 -8.56
C ASN A 331 -59.26 -2.75 -7.33
N ALA A 332 -58.59 -2.94 -6.19
CA ALA A 332 -59.22 -3.37 -4.94
C ALA A 332 -60.18 -2.31 -4.39
N GLU A 333 -59.82 -1.03 -4.49
CA GLU A 333 -60.69 0.10 -4.14
C GLU A 333 -61.92 0.18 -5.07
N LYS A 334 -61.73 -0.06 -6.37
CA LYS A 334 -62.83 -0.19 -7.34
C LYS A 334 -63.73 -1.40 -7.03
N PHE A 335 -63.16 -2.56 -6.70
CA PHE A 335 -63.94 -3.74 -6.28
C PHE A 335 -64.63 -3.53 -4.94
N LYS A 336 -64.08 -2.72 -4.03
CA LYS A 336 -64.71 -2.34 -2.77
C LYS A 336 -65.94 -1.47 -3.02
N LEU A 337 -65.82 -0.43 -3.85
CA LEU A 337 -66.96 0.37 -4.30
C LEU A 337 -68.03 -0.48 -5.01
N GLN A 338 -67.60 -1.40 -5.88
CA GLN A 338 -68.51 -2.30 -6.59
C GLN A 338 -69.19 -3.32 -5.64
N ASN A 339 -68.50 -3.76 -4.59
CA ASN A 339 -69.10 -4.57 -3.51
C ASN A 339 -70.03 -3.75 -2.61
N GLU A 340 -69.78 -2.46 -2.40
CA GLU A 340 -70.70 -1.55 -1.71
C GLU A 340 -71.97 -1.32 -2.56
N GLU A 341 -71.85 -1.17 -3.88
CA GLU A 341 -72.97 -1.20 -4.83
C GLU A 341 -73.75 -2.52 -4.74
N TYR A 342 -73.08 -3.67 -4.86
CA TYR A 342 -73.74 -4.98 -4.72
C TYR A 342 -74.35 -5.20 -3.33
N THR A 343 -73.76 -4.67 -2.26
CA THR A 343 -74.34 -4.75 -0.90
C THR A 343 -75.63 -3.92 -0.82
N ASN A 344 -75.68 -2.76 -1.48
CA ASN A 344 -76.89 -1.94 -1.57
C ASN A 344 -77.96 -2.57 -2.48
N GLU A 345 -77.57 -3.18 -3.61
CA GLU A 345 -78.48 -3.96 -4.45
C GLU A 345 -79.01 -5.19 -3.71
N ILE A 346 -78.17 -5.94 -2.99
CA ILE A 346 -78.58 -7.06 -2.14
C ILE A 346 -79.54 -6.57 -1.06
N LYS A 347 -79.33 -5.39 -0.47
CA LYS A 347 -80.24 -4.82 0.53
C LYS A 347 -81.62 -4.51 -0.07
N GLN A 348 -81.67 -3.87 -1.24
CA GLN A 348 -82.92 -3.66 -1.99
C GLN A 348 -83.59 -4.99 -2.42
N GLN A 349 -82.80 -5.99 -2.80
CA GLN A 349 -83.30 -7.34 -3.13
C GLN A 349 -83.75 -8.11 -1.88
N THR A 350 -83.20 -7.83 -0.70
CA THR A 350 -83.62 -8.43 0.58
C THR A 350 -84.95 -7.83 1.04
N ASP A 351 -85.12 -6.51 0.89
CA ASP A 351 -86.41 -5.84 1.15
C ASP A 351 -87.50 -6.32 0.16
N ALA A 352 -87.14 -6.59 -1.10
CA ALA A 352 -88.02 -7.26 -2.06
C ALA A 352 -88.25 -8.76 -1.74
N ALA A 353 -87.26 -9.46 -1.17
CA ALA A 353 -87.37 -10.88 -0.82
C ALA A 353 -88.41 -11.14 0.28
N ALA A 354 -88.59 -10.21 1.22
CA ALA A 354 -89.68 -10.25 2.20
C ALA A 354 -91.08 -10.24 1.55
N GLU A 355 -91.20 -9.66 0.34
CA GLU A 355 -92.44 -9.70 -0.45
C GLU A 355 -92.56 -10.99 -1.30
N PHE A 356 -91.42 -11.55 -1.73
CA PHE A 356 -91.36 -12.82 -2.47
C PHE A 356 -91.46 -14.09 -1.61
N GLU A 357 -91.24 -14.02 -0.30
CA GLU A 357 -91.40 -15.16 0.62
C GLU A 357 -92.86 -15.67 0.67
N ASN A 358 -93.84 -14.78 0.40
CA ASN A 358 -95.25 -15.14 0.18
C ASN A 358 -95.55 -15.79 -1.19
N ARG A 359 -94.58 -15.83 -2.12
CA ARG A 359 -94.74 -16.39 -3.49
C ARG A 359 -93.86 -17.60 -3.77
N LEU A 360 -92.76 -17.80 -3.04
CA LEU A 360 -91.85 -18.95 -3.19
C LEU A 360 -92.34 -20.26 -2.54
N LYS A 361 -93.67 -20.46 -2.48
CA LYS A 361 -94.26 -21.79 -2.31
C LYS A 361 -94.30 -22.60 -3.63
N ASN A 362 -93.76 -22.04 -4.72
CA ASN A 362 -93.76 -22.60 -6.07
C ASN A 362 -92.38 -22.44 -6.76
N ILE A 363 -91.78 -23.57 -7.17
CA ILE A 363 -90.90 -23.74 -8.36
C ILE A 363 -89.37 -23.50 -8.17
N THR A 364 -88.73 -24.31 -7.33
CA THR A 364 -87.92 -25.49 -7.75
C THR A 364 -87.02 -25.48 -9.02
N VAL A 365 -86.40 -24.38 -9.50
CA VAL A 365 -85.57 -24.42 -10.76
C VAL A 365 -84.11 -23.89 -10.65
N SER A 366 -83.64 -23.41 -9.50
CA SER A 366 -82.28 -22.84 -9.38
C SER A 366 -81.14 -23.86 -9.14
N GLN A 367 -81.13 -25.01 -9.84
CA GLN A 367 -80.06 -26.03 -9.73
C GLN A 367 -79.08 -26.08 -10.94
N GLU A 368 -79.29 -25.29 -11.99
CA GLU A 368 -78.58 -25.47 -13.27
C GLU A 368 -77.36 -24.54 -13.48
N GLN A 369 -77.07 -23.62 -12.56
CA GLN A 369 -75.98 -22.64 -12.72
C GLN A 369 -74.59 -23.20 -12.35
N LEU A 370 -74.51 -24.22 -11.48
CA LEU A 370 -73.24 -24.79 -10.98
C LEU A 370 -72.44 -25.58 -12.04
N LYS A 371 -73.08 -26.05 -13.11
CA LYS A 371 -72.41 -26.83 -14.16
C LYS A 371 -71.49 -26.00 -15.07
N LYS A 372 -71.63 -24.67 -15.11
CA LYS A 372 -70.95 -23.82 -16.10
C LYS A 372 -69.53 -23.37 -15.71
N ASN A 373 -69.16 -23.49 -14.43
CA ASN A 373 -67.85 -23.08 -13.94
C ASN A 373 -66.77 -24.16 -14.12
N LEU A 374 -67.15 -25.45 -14.01
CA LEU A 374 -66.22 -26.59 -14.05
C LEU A 374 -65.48 -26.76 -15.40
N ALA A 375 -66.07 -26.28 -16.50
CA ALA A 375 -65.53 -26.45 -17.85
C ALA A 375 -64.37 -25.49 -18.21
N LYS A 376 -64.22 -24.36 -17.51
CA LYS A 376 -63.13 -23.39 -17.79
C LYS A 376 -61.82 -23.76 -17.09
N GLU A 377 -61.91 -24.49 -15.98
CA GLU A 377 -60.77 -24.87 -15.15
C GLU A 377 -59.96 -26.04 -15.77
N GLN A 378 -60.65 -26.94 -16.49
CA GLN A 378 -60.05 -28.08 -17.18
C GLN A 378 -59.15 -27.66 -18.36
N GLN A 379 -59.42 -26.54 -19.02
CA GLN A 379 -58.58 -26.04 -20.12
C GLN A 379 -57.24 -25.48 -19.59
N ILE A 380 -57.23 -24.83 -18.43
CA ILE A 380 -56.04 -24.22 -17.80
C ILE A 380 -55.10 -25.31 -17.25
N SER A 381 -55.66 -26.42 -16.75
CA SER A 381 -54.89 -27.58 -16.30
C SER A 381 -54.05 -28.22 -17.42
N LEU A 382 -54.53 -28.19 -18.67
CA LEU A 382 -53.83 -28.80 -19.81
C LEU A 382 -52.57 -28.00 -20.23
N ASP A 383 -52.68 -26.67 -20.31
CA ASP A 383 -51.56 -25.78 -20.65
C ASP A 383 -50.44 -25.77 -19.59
N LEU A 384 -50.81 -25.91 -18.32
CA LEU A 384 -49.84 -26.04 -17.22
C LEU A 384 -49.07 -27.36 -17.29
N LYS A 385 -49.72 -28.45 -17.72
CA LYS A 385 -49.08 -29.77 -17.85
C LYS A 385 -48.00 -29.80 -18.93
N ILE A 386 -48.26 -29.17 -20.09
CA ILE A 386 -47.29 -29.08 -21.20
C ILE A 386 -46.03 -28.30 -20.77
N LYS A 387 -46.20 -27.18 -20.04
CA LYS A 387 -45.07 -26.42 -19.49
C LYS A 387 -44.30 -27.15 -18.40
N LEU A 388 -44.95 -28.05 -17.66
CA LEU A 388 -44.28 -28.90 -16.67
C LEU A 388 -43.40 -29.97 -17.34
N GLU A 389 -43.84 -30.51 -18.48
CA GLU A 389 -43.10 -31.49 -19.30
C GLU A 389 -41.87 -30.85 -19.98
N GLU A 390 -41.97 -29.61 -20.48
CA GLU A 390 -40.78 -28.85 -20.95
C GLU A 390 -39.76 -28.64 -19.81
N LYS A 391 -40.19 -28.19 -18.63
CA LYS A 391 -39.28 -27.94 -17.49
C LYS A 391 -38.68 -29.20 -16.88
N THR A 392 -39.36 -30.34 -16.95
CA THR A 392 -38.75 -31.63 -16.57
C THR A 392 -37.71 -32.10 -17.58
N SER A 393 -37.87 -31.78 -18.87
CA SER A 393 -36.85 -32.11 -19.88
C SER A 393 -35.55 -31.31 -19.69
N GLU A 394 -35.63 -30.01 -19.38
CA GLU A 394 -34.45 -29.19 -19.04
C GLU A 394 -33.76 -29.66 -17.74
N SER A 395 -34.55 -30.06 -16.73
CA SER A 395 -34.02 -30.59 -15.46
C SER A 395 -33.23 -31.89 -15.66
N VAL A 396 -33.72 -32.80 -16.51
CA VAL A 396 -33.01 -34.04 -16.86
C VAL A 396 -31.71 -33.77 -17.64
N GLU A 397 -31.67 -32.72 -18.46
CA GLU A 397 -30.45 -32.34 -19.18
C GLU A 397 -29.41 -31.68 -18.26
N LEU A 398 -29.85 -30.86 -17.29
CA LEU A 398 -29.01 -30.33 -16.23
C LEU A 398 -28.45 -31.43 -15.31
N GLY A 399 -29.26 -32.43 -14.95
CA GLY A 399 -28.82 -33.59 -14.17
C GLY A 399 -27.66 -34.33 -14.83
N LYS A 400 -27.72 -34.58 -16.14
CA LYS A 400 -26.63 -35.22 -16.91
C LYS A 400 -25.36 -34.38 -16.96
N LYS A 401 -25.47 -33.05 -17.04
CA LYS A 401 -24.32 -32.14 -17.00
C LYS A 401 -23.66 -32.15 -15.62
N LEU A 402 -24.44 -32.24 -14.54
CA LEU A 402 -23.95 -32.29 -13.16
C LEU A 402 -23.29 -33.63 -12.83
N GLU A 403 -23.81 -34.74 -13.37
CA GLU A 403 -23.20 -36.07 -13.29
C GLU A 403 -21.82 -36.12 -13.99
N LEU A 404 -21.69 -35.48 -15.16
CA LEU A 404 -20.43 -35.36 -15.90
C LEU A 404 -19.37 -34.55 -15.12
N VAL A 405 -19.77 -33.42 -14.51
CA VAL A 405 -18.88 -32.58 -13.67
C VAL A 405 -18.42 -33.30 -12.40
N ASN A 406 -19.28 -34.13 -11.78
CA ASN A 406 -18.87 -34.98 -10.65
C ASN A 406 -17.83 -36.03 -11.08
N GLN A 407 -17.94 -36.56 -12.30
CA GLN A 407 -16.97 -37.52 -12.83
C GLN A 407 -15.62 -36.85 -13.12
N ASP A 408 -15.61 -35.65 -13.71
CA ASP A 408 -14.39 -34.84 -13.89
C ASP A 408 -13.71 -34.47 -12.55
N LEU A 409 -14.50 -34.19 -11.51
CA LEU A 409 -14.00 -33.91 -10.15
C LEU A 409 -13.30 -35.14 -9.53
N GLN A 410 -13.85 -36.33 -9.73
CA GLN A 410 -13.27 -37.59 -9.24
C GLN A 410 -11.98 -37.96 -9.99
N ASP A 411 -11.93 -37.66 -11.29
CA ASP A 411 -10.74 -37.77 -12.14
C ASP A 411 -9.64 -36.76 -11.75
N ALA A 412 -10.02 -35.55 -11.33
CA ALA A 412 -9.08 -34.55 -10.81
C ALA A 412 -8.50 -34.97 -9.45
N GLN A 413 -9.31 -35.54 -8.56
CA GLN A 413 -8.85 -36.06 -7.27
C GLN A 413 -7.86 -37.22 -7.40
N THR A 414 -8.09 -38.15 -8.34
CA THR A 414 -7.14 -39.25 -8.61
C THR A 414 -5.84 -38.75 -9.25
N LYS A 415 -5.89 -37.77 -10.16
CA LYS A 415 -4.67 -37.12 -10.71
C LYS A 415 -3.88 -36.38 -9.62
N TYR A 416 -4.55 -35.72 -8.68
CA TYR A 416 -3.91 -35.06 -7.54
C TYR A 416 -3.24 -36.06 -6.59
N ALA A 417 -3.86 -37.21 -6.32
CA ALA A 417 -3.28 -38.28 -5.52
C ALA A 417 -1.99 -38.84 -6.17
N ALA A 418 -2.02 -39.12 -7.48
CA ALA A 418 -0.85 -39.61 -8.22
C ALA A 418 0.31 -38.60 -8.20
N SER A 419 0.04 -37.31 -8.42
CA SER A 419 1.07 -36.25 -8.37
C SER A 419 1.66 -36.06 -6.96
N ARG A 420 0.90 -36.39 -5.90
CA ARG A 420 1.40 -36.39 -4.52
C ARG A 420 2.38 -37.56 -4.26
N GLU A 421 2.09 -38.75 -4.77
CA GLU A 421 3.01 -39.90 -4.67
C GLU A 421 4.29 -39.66 -5.47
N GLU A 422 4.20 -39.08 -6.67
CA GLU A 422 5.36 -38.71 -7.49
C GLU A 422 6.29 -37.71 -6.76
N ASN A 423 5.72 -36.69 -6.10
CA ASN A 423 6.49 -35.74 -5.28
C ASN A 423 7.18 -36.43 -4.09
N GLN A 424 6.56 -37.43 -3.46
CA GLN A 424 7.19 -38.20 -2.37
C GLN A 424 8.35 -39.07 -2.89
N ALA A 425 8.21 -39.68 -4.07
CA ALA A 425 9.28 -40.41 -4.72
C ALA A 425 10.47 -39.50 -5.09
N LEU A 426 10.21 -38.28 -5.58
CA LEU A 426 11.25 -37.29 -5.86
C LEU A 426 11.97 -36.80 -4.59
N GLN A 427 11.26 -36.64 -3.47
CA GLN A 427 11.89 -36.33 -2.18
C GLN A 427 12.83 -37.45 -1.71
N HIS A 428 12.43 -38.72 -1.84
CA HIS A 428 13.32 -39.85 -1.54
C HIS A 428 14.57 -39.85 -2.44
N LYS A 429 14.41 -39.53 -3.73
CA LYS A 429 15.51 -39.42 -4.69
C LYS A 429 16.52 -38.32 -4.33
N ILE A 430 16.03 -37.19 -3.82
CA ILE A 430 16.88 -36.08 -3.35
C ILE A 430 17.71 -36.51 -2.13
N GLN A 431 17.11 -37.26 -1.19
CA GLN A 431 17.82 -37.78 -0.03
C GLN A 431 18.93 -38.79 -0.43
N GLU A 432 18.62 -39.75 -1.31
CA GLU A 432 19.61 -40.70 -1.85
C GLU A 432 20.84 -40.00 -2.47
N LEU A 433 20.62 -38.88 -3.18
CA LEU A 433 21.69 -38.11 -3.82
C LEU A 433 22.54 -37.33 -2.79
N GLN A 434 21.93 -36.83 -1.72
CA GLN A 434 22.66 -36.16 -0.62
C GLN A 434 23.56 -37.14 0.14
N ASP A 435 23.09 -38.36 0.37
CA ASP A 435 23.89 -39.42 1.00
C ASP A 435 25.06 -39.85 0.09
N HIS A 436 24.84 -39.90 -1.23
CA HIS A 436 25.90 -40.18 -2.22
C HIS A 436 26.98 -39.09 -2.25
N ILE A 437 26.60 -37.80 -2.22
CA ILE A 437 27.55 -36.67 -2.16
C ILE A 437 28.40 -36.74 -0.88
N SER A 438 27.78 -37.10 0.25
CA SER A 438 28.47 -37.27 1.53
C SER A 438 29.51 -38.41 1.47
N SER A 439 29.17 -39.53 0.82
CA SER A 439 30.09 -40.65 0.58
C SER A 439 31.29 -40.26 -0.29
N ILE A 440 31.04 -39.60 -1.44
CA ILE A 440 32.10 -39.17 -2.37
C ILE A 440 33.07 -38.19 -1.70
N THR A 441 32.56 -37.30 -0.85
CA THR A 441 33.38 -36.32 -0.10
C THR A 441 34.39 -37.03 0.80
N ASN A 442 33.95 -38.04 1.56
CA ASN A 442 34.83 -38.84 2.42
C ASN A 442 35.88 -39.66 1.65
N HIS A 443 35.56 -40.13 0.44
CA HIS A 443 36.52 -40.83 -0.42
C HIS A 443 37.60 -39.90 -0.97
N LEU A 444 37.25 -38.65 -1.31
CA LEU A 444 38.18 -37.66 -1.84
C LEU A 444 39.20 -37.18 -0.79
N GLU A 445 38.82 -37.18 0.49
CA GLU A 445 39.72 -36.88 1.61
C GLU A 445 40.73 -38.02 1.87
N LYS A 446 40.29 -39.28 1.83
CA LYS A 446 41.20 -40.45 1.91
C LYS A 446 42.22 -40.50 0.76
N ALA A 447 41.82 -40.13 -0.46
CA ALA A 447 42.71 -40.15 -1.61
C ALA A 447 43.88 -39.14 -1.50
N LYS A 448 43.68 -38.00 -0.83
CA LYS A 448 44.75 -37.01 -0.61
C LYS A 448 45.87 -37.55 0.29
N LEU A 449 45.50 -38.20 1.40
CA LEU A 449 46.46 -38.76 2.35
C LEU A 449 47.40 -39.80 1.72
N GLN A 450 46.91 -40.57 0.74
CA GLN A 450 47.71 -41.59 0.05
C GLN A 450 48.70 -41.02 -1.00
N VAL A 451 48.50 -39.78 -1.45
CA VAL A 451 49.39 -39.11 -2.41
C VAL A 451 50.61 -38.48 -1.73
N ASP A 452 50.48 -38.08 -0.46
CA ASP A 452 51.59 -37.45 0.28
C ASP A 452 52.59 -38.50 0.82
N ASP A 453 52.14 -39.69 1.25
CA ASP A 453 53.03 -40.81 1.62
C ASP A 453 53.90 -41.30 0.45
N ALA A 454 53.37 -41.27 -0.78
CA ALA A 454 54.07 -41.75 -1.98
C ALA A 454 55.28 -40.87 -2.40
N LYS A 455 55.35 -39.61 -1.94
CA LYS A 455 56.47 -38.70 -2.29
C LYS A 455 57.75 -38.94 -1.50
N LEU A 456 57.66 -39.54 -0.31
CA LEU A 456 58.79 -39.66 0.62
C LEU A 456 59.76 -40.80 0.30
N SER A 457 59.39 -41.73 -0.60
CA SER A 457 60.15 -42.98 -0.83
C SER A 457 61.12 -42.95 -2.03
N ALA A 458 61.20 -41.84 -2.79
CA ALA A 458 61.86 -41.83 -4.11
C ALA A 458 63.29 -41.25 -4.15
N GLU A 459 63.72 -40.50 -3.14
CA GLU A 459 65.00 -39.75 -3.17
C GLU A 459 66.21 -40.56 -2.65
N GLU A 460 66.03 -41.84 -2.34
CA GLU A 460 66.97 -42.59 -1.49
C GLU A 460 68.12 -43.33 -2.21
N GLN A 461 68.38 -43.08 -3.50
CA GLN A 461 69.44 -43.81 -4.24
C GLN A 461 70.24 -42.94 -5.22
N SER A 462 71.57 -43.01 -5.30
CA SER A 462 72.56 -43.51 -4.31
C SER A 462 73.96 -42.88 -4.47
N ALA A 463 74.22 -42.13 -5.54
CA ALA A 463 75.58 -41.72 -5.96
C ALA A 463 75.99 -40.28 -5.59
N GLN A 464 75.05 -39.40 -5.25
CA GLN A 464 75.32 -37.98 -4.94
C GLN A 464 76.00 -37.77 -3.56
N ARG A 465 75.87 -38.77 -2.67
CA ARG A 465 76.22 -38.69 -1.24
C ARG A 465 77.71 -38.44 -0.95
N GLN A 466 78.64 -38.81 -1.85
CA GLN A 466 80.08 -38.63 -1.60
C GLN A 466 80.57 -37.19 -1.84
N THR A 467 79.99 -36.44 -2.76
CA THR A 467 80.27 -35.01 -2.96
C THR A 467 79.54 -34.14 -1.94
N GLU A 468 78.31 -34.52 -1.57
CA GLU A 468 77.50 -33.80 -0.60
C GLU A 468 78.10 -33.82 0.82
N LEU A 469 78.76 -34.89 1.24
CA LEU A 469 79.35 -35.02 2.59
C LEU A 469 80.36 -33.90 2.95
N ARG A 470 81.02 -33.28 1.95
CA ARG A 470 81.89 -32.11 2.14
C ARG A 470 81.11 -30.79 2.24
N ASN A 471 79.99 -30.68 1.53
CA ASN A 471 79.11 -29.51 1.59
C ASN A 471 78.24 -29.54 2.87
N ILE A 472 77.76 -30.72 3.27
CA ILE A 472 77.01 -30.96 4.52
C ILE A 472 77.82 -30.50 5.74
N LYS A 473 79.16 -30.66 5.78
CA LYS A 473 79.95 -30.11 6.90
C LYS A 473 79.93 -28.57 6.98
N LYS A 474 79.81 -27.86 5.86
CA LYS A 474 79.61 -26.39 5.84
C LYS A 474 78.16 -26.01 6.11
N LEU A 475 77.21 -26.78 5.59
CA LEU A 475 75.78 -26.60 5.84
C LEU A 475 75.43 -26.85 7.31
N TYR A 476 76.06 -27.83 7.97
CA TYR A 476 75.82 -28.15 9.39
C TYR A 476 76.26 -27.01 10.32
N SER A 477 77.38 -26.34 10.04
CA SER A 477 77.78 -25.13 10.79
C SER A 477 76.87 -23.93 10.51
N ALA A 478 76.35 -23.78 9.29
CA ALA A 478 75.35 -22.77 8.97
C ALA A 478 74.02 -23.06 9.67
N MET A 479 73.56 -24.31 9.62
CA MET A 479 72.35 -24.83 10.26
C MET A 479 72.43 -24.80 11.79
N GLN A 480 73.61 -24.95 12.42
CA GLN A 480 73.75 -24.68 13.86
C GLN A 480 73.57 -23.20 14.18
N SER A 481 74.11 -22.29 13.36
CA SER A 481 73.86 -20.84 13.50
C SER A 481 72.39 -20.48 13.24
N GLU A 482 71.75 -21.16 12.29
CA GLU A 482 70.34 -20.98 11.95
C GLU A 482 69.44 -21.54 13.06
N ASN A 483 69.71 -22.73 13.59
CA ASN A 483 69.00 -23.30 14.74
C ASN A 483 69.14 -22.43 15.99
N ALA A 484 70.29 -21.78 16.20
CA ALA A 484 70.45 -20.80 17.28
C ALA A 484 69.57 -19.57 17.07
N GLN A 485 69.51 -19.02 15.85
CA GLN A 485 68.63 -17.90 15.48
C GLN A 485 67.14 -18.29 15.53
N GLN A 486 66.78 -19.49 15.10
CA GLN A 486 65.43 -20.04 15.21
C GLN A 486 65.04 -20.28 16.68
N THR A 487 65.97 -20.73 17.52
CA THR A 487 65.74 -20.87 18.98
C THR A 487 65.51 -19.50 19.63
N GLU A 488 66.28 -18.48 19.23
CA GLU A 488 66.09 -17.10 19.70
C GLU A 488 64.75 -16.53 19.21
N LEU A 489 64.38 -16.77 17.95
CA LEU A 489 63.08 -16.40 17.37
C LEU A 489 61.91 -17.12 18.08
N ILE A 490 62.03 -18.42 18.36
CA ILE A 490 61.03 -19.18 19.12
C ILE A 490 60.87 -18.62 20.52
N ASN A 491 61.95 -18.18 21.18
CA ASN A 491 61.86 -17.55 22.49
C ASN A 491 61.22 -16.15 22.42
N GLN A 492 61.48 -15.37 21.37
CA GLN A 492 60.80 -14.09 21.12
C GLN A 492 59.30 -14.30 20.82
N GLN A 493 58.95 -15.31 20.02
CA GLN A 493 57.57 -15.68 19.71
C GLN A 493 56.83 -16.22 20.93
N LYS A 494 57.47 -17.04 21.78
CA LYS A 494 56.90 -17.46 23.07
C LYS A 494 56.59 -16.27 23.96
N LYS A 495 57.52 -15.31 24.08
CA LYS A 495 57.27 -14.08 24.84
C LYS A 495 56.10 -13.27 24.26
N GLN A 496 56.02 -13.14 22.93
CA GLN A 496 54.85 -12.50 22.29
C GLN A 496 53.54 -13.25 22.55
N ILE A 497 53.56 -14.59 22.56
CA ILE A 497 52.40 -15.41 22.92
C ILE A 497 52.01 -15.20 24.39
N ASP A 498 52.96 -15.11 25.31
CA ASP A 498 52.72 -14.83 26.73
C ASP A 498 52.11 -13.42 26.92
N ASP A 499 52.69 -12.40 26.27
CA ASP A 499 52.20 -11.02 26.27
C ASP A 499 50.77 -10.92 25.69
N LEU A 500 50.51 -11.55 24.53
CA LEU A 500 49.18 -11.63 23.89
C LEU A 500 48.17 -12.45 24.71
N THR A 501 48.63 -13.46 25.45
CA THR A 501 47.77 -14.23 26.37
C THR A 501 47.37 -13.36 27.56
N GLY A 502 48.30 -12.57 28.10
CA GLY A 502 48.01 -11.55 29.13
C GLY A 502 47.01 -10.51 28.64
N GLU A 503 47.17 -10.01 27.41
CA GLU A 503 46.21 -9.08 26.82
C GLU A 503 44.84 -9.74 26.59
N SER A 504 44.80 -10.98 26.09
CA SER A 504 43.56 -11.74 25.89
C SER A 504 42.80 -11.99 27.20
N THR A 505 43.49 -12.32 28.30
CA THR A 505 42.83 -12.45 29.63
C THR A 505 42.28 -11.11 30.12
N THR A 506 42.99 -10.00 29.86
CA THR A 506 42.54 -8.64 30.21
C THR A 506 41.32 -8.23 29.38
N LEU A 507 41.30 -8.54 28.08
CA LEU A 507 40.17 -8.31 27.20
C LEU A 507 38.96 -9.17 27.57
N ARG A 508 39.15 -10.46 27.90
CA ARG A 508 38.09 -11.33 28.42
C ARG A 508 37.49 -10.79 29.72
N LYS A 509 38.31 -10.22 30.62
CA LYS A 509 37.81 -9.57 31.84
C LYS A 509 36.96 -8.34 31.49
N LYS A 510 37.46 -7.43 30.65
CA LYS A 510 36.69 -6.25 30.19
C LYS A 510 35.39 -6.64 29.48
N LEU A 511 35.39 -7.72 28.68
CA LEU A 511 34.21 -8.26 28.02
C LEU A 511 33.17 -8.77 29.03
N ASN A 512 33.62 -9.50 30.07
CA ASN A 512 32.73 -9.97 31.13
C ASN A 512 32.16 -8.81 31.96
N ASP A 513 32.98 -7.81 32.29
CA ASP A 513 32.56 -6.60 33.01
C ASP A 513 31.51 -5.81 32.17
N ALA A 514 31.76 -5.63 30.87
CA ALA A 514 30.83 -5.01 29.93
C ALA A 514 29.53 -5.82 29.76
N ASN A 515 29.61 -7.16 29.71
CA ASN A 515 28.43 -8.03 29.64
C ASN A 515 27.57 -7.92 30.91
N MET A 516 28.18 -7.78 32.10
CA MET A 516 27.44 -7.53 33.34
C MET A 516 26.78 -6.13 33.35
N GLU A 517 27.46 -5.10 32.83
CA GLU A 517 26.88 -3.75 32.67
C GLU A 517 25.72 -3.74 31.66
N ILE A 518 25.84 -4.46 30.53
CA ILE A 518 24.77 -4.63 29.55
C ILE A 518 23.58 -5.35 30.20
N LYS A 519 23.82 -6.45 30.95
CA LYS A 519 22.76 -7.22 31.61
C LYS A 519 21.97 -6.37 32.61
N SER A 520 22.67 -5.64 33.50
CA SER A 520 21.99 -4.78 34.49
C SER A 520 21.20 -3.62 33.84
N LYS A 521 21.71 -3.06 32.73
CA LYS A 521 20.96 -2.05 31.95
C LYS A 521 19.74 -2.64 31.23
N TRP A 522 19.86 -3.88 30.73
CA TRP A 522 18.74 -4.60 30.13
C TRP A 522 17.64 -4.86 31.16
N GLU A 523 17.98 -5.44 32.31
CA GLU A 523 17.04 -5.71 33.42
C GLU A 523 16.30 -4.44 33.88
N PHE A 524 16.99 -3.29 33.92
CA PHE A 524 16.38 -2.00 34.23
C PHE A 524 15.40 -1.52 33.15
N VAL A 525 15.76 -1.65 31.87
CA VAL A 525 14.87 -1.30 30.74
C VAL A 525 13.65 -2.22 30.69
N GLU A 526 13.83 -3.51 30.97
CA GLU A 526 12.77 -4.52 31.00
C GLU A 526 11.76 -4.25 32.13
N GLN A 527 12.23 -3.91 33.35
CA GLN A 527 11.38 -3.46 34.46
C GLN A 527 10.62 -2.16 34.14
N ARG A 528 11.28 -1.21 33.47
CA ARG A 528 10.62 0.03 33.04
C ARG A 528 9.54 -0.24 31.99
N LEU A 529 9.82 -1.07 30.99
CA LEU A 529 8.84 -1.41 29.94
C LEU A 529 7.67 -2.22 30.49
N THR A 530 7.87 -3.13 31.45
CA THR A 530 6.76 -3.86 32.10
C THR A 530 5.86 -2.93 32.91
N SER A 531 6.43 -2.02 33.70
CA SER A 531 5.64 -1.03 34.45
C SER A 531 4.93 0.00 33.55
N GLU A 532 5.56 0.44 32.47
CA GLU A 532 4.97 1.35 31.49
C GLU A 532 3.83 0.67 30.69
N ASN A 533 4.01 -0.60 30.28
CA ASN A 533 2.94 -1.41 29.67
C ASN A 533 1.77 -1.68 30.63
N GLN A 534 2.04 -1.88 31.93
CA GLN A 534 0.98 -2.07 32.92
C GLN A 534 0.16 -0.78 33.11
N ASN A 535 0.81 0.37 33.23
CA ASN A 535 0.13 1.68 33.25
C ASN A 535 -0.70 1.93 31.96
N LEU A 536 -0.18 1.55 30.79
CA LEU A 536 -0.93 1.66 29.53
C LEU A 536 -2.15 0.74 29.51
N LYS A 537 -2.04 -0.48 30.04
CA LYS A 537 -3.16 -1.43 30.16
C LYS A 537 -4.25 -0.91 31.10
N GLU A 538 -3.88 -0.31 32.22
CA GLU A 538 -4.82 0.32 33.16
C GLU A 538 -5.54 1.53 32.53
N ARG A 539 -4.82 2.40 31.80
CA ARG A 539 -5.43 3.51 31.04
C ARG A 539 -6.34 3.03 29.92
N LEU A 540 -5.99 1.95 29.23
CA LEU A 540 -6.82 1.36 28.18
C LEU A 540 -8.09 0.74 28.77
N GLN A 541 -8.01 0.10 29.93
CA GLN A 541 -9.20 -0.36 30.68
C GLN A 541 -10.11 0.82 31.07
N GLN A 542 -9.56 1.87 31.67
CA GLN A 542 -10.33 3.09 32.02
C GLN A 542 -11.01 3.71 30.78
N THR A 543 -10.32 3.73 29.63
CA THR A 543 -10.89 4.24 28.37
C THR A 543 -12.00 3.31 27.85
N SER A 544 -11.82 2.00 27.96
CA SER A 544 -12.85 0.99 27.63
C SER A 544 -14.10 1.18 28.51
N ASP A 545 -13.93 1.37 29.81
CA ASP A 545 -15.02 1.60 30.75
C ASP A 545 -15.76 2.92 30.45
N GLN A 546 -15.04 3.97 30.05
CA GLN A 546 -15.64 5.23 29.55
C GLN A 546 -16.44 5.02 28.26
N VAL A 547 -15.91 4.26 27.29
CA VAL A 547 -16.63 3.92 26.05
C VAL A 547 -17.89 3.10 26.34
N ASN A 548 -17.83 2.14 27.25
CA ASN A 548 -18.98 1.35 27.67
C ASN A 548 -20.07 2.23 28.33
N ASN A 549 -19.68 3.17 29.20
CA ASN A 549 -20.60 4.13 29.80
C ASN A 549 -21.23 5.07 28.76
N LEU A 550 -20.46 5.55 27.78
CA LEU A 550 -20.96 6.36 26.67
C LEU A 550 -21.92 5.58 25.76
N ASN A 551 -21.62 4.31 25.46
CA ASN A 551 -22.49 3.43 24.69
C ASN A 551 -23.82 3.16 25.43
N LYS A 552 -23.77 3.00 26.76
CA LYS A 552 -24.98 2.88 27.59
C LYS A 552 -25.83 4.15 27.51
N LEU A 553 -25.23 5.32 27.71
CA LEU A 553 -25.90 6.61 27.59
C LEU A 553 -26.50 6.83 26.19
N LEU A 554 -25.79 6.42 25.13
CA LEU A 554 -26.24 6.51 23.75
C LEU A 554 -27.42 5.57 23.47
N THR A 555 -27.46 4.41 24.13
CA THR A 555 -28.60 3.47 24.08
C THR A 555 -29.82 4.04 24.80
N GLU A 556 -29.64 4.62 26.00
CA GLU A 556 -30.70 5.33 26.75
C GLU A 556 -31.26 6.52 25.95
N LEU A 557 -30.41 7.29 25.28
CA LEU A 557 -30.83 8.38 24.38
C LEU A 557 -31.58 7.89 23.14
N ARG A 558 -31.17 6.76 22.54
CA ARG A 558 -31.90 6.13 21.43
C ARG A 558 -33.28 5.64 21.85
N GLN A 559 -33.39 4.99 23.01
CA GLN A 559 -34.67 4.56 23.57
C GLN A 559 -35.60 5.79 23.76
N LYS A 560 -35.10 6.84 24.41
CA LYS A 560 -35.86 8.07 24.64
C LYS A 560 -36.24 8.79 23.34
N SER A 561 -35.43 8.69 22.29
CA SER A 561 -35.77 9.19 20.95
C SER A 561 -36.92 8.40 20.34
N GLY A 562 -36.94 7.07 20.49
CA GLY A 562 -38.06 6.21 20.05
C GLY A 562 -39.35 6.50 20.83
N GLU A 563 -39.26 6.69 22.14
CA GLU A 563 -40.40 7.09 22.99
C GLU A 563 -40.99 8.44 22.55
N MET A 564 -40.15 9.44 22.23
CA MET A 564 -40.62 10.72 21.67
C MET A 564 -41.21 10.56 20.27
N GLN A 565 -40.68 9.66 19.44
CA GLN A 565 -41.19 9.45 18.09
C GLN A 565 -42.58 8.78 18.10
N HIS A 566 -42.81 7.81 18.97
CA HIS A 566 -44.16 7.27 19.20
C HIS A 566 -45.13 8.31 19.82
N GLN A 567 -44.64 9.27 20.61
CA GLN A 567 -45.48 10.40 21.05
C GLN A 567 -45.87 11.31 19.89
N ILE A 568 -44.93 11.57 18.95
CA ILE A 568 -45.22 12.35 17.74
C ILE A 568 -46.25 11.64 16.87
N GLU A 569 -46.07 10.35 16.57
CA GLU A 569 -47.03 9.53 15.81
C GLU A 569 -48.44 9.59 16.43
N ASN A 570 -48.55 9.41 17.76
CA ASN A 570 -49.82 9.47 18.47
C ASN A 570 -50.46 10.88 18.43
N TYR A 571 -49.66 11.96 18.42
CA TYR A 571 -50.17 13.31 18.20
C TYR A 571 -50.57 13.58 16.75
N GLU A 572 -49.88 12.98 15.77
CA GLU A 572 -50.26 13.03 14.36
C GLU A 572 -51.59 12.30 14.12
N ASP A 573 -51.79 11.11 14.69
CA ASP A 573 -53.07 10.39 14.65
C ASP A 573 -54.22 11.19 15.27
N GLN A 574 -54.01 11.78 16.45
CA GLN A 574 -55.00 12.67 17.08
C GLN A 574 -55.27 13.94 16.27
N MET A 575 -54.27 14.48 15.56
CA MET A 575 -54.44 15.58 14.61
C MET A 575 -55.27 15.14 13.40
N ASN A 576 -54.98 13.97 12.83
CA ASN A 576 -55.69 13.41 11.69
C ASN A 576 -57.16 13.12 12.03
N GLU A 577 -57.43 12.55 13.21
CA GLU A 577 -58.79 12.34 13.71
C GLU A 577 -59.55 13.67 13.91
N LYS A 578 -58.90 14.69 14.48
CA LYS A 578 -59.49 16.03 14.61
C LYS A 578 -59.71 16.72 13.26
N ASN A 579 -58.82 16.52 12.30
CA ASN A 579 -58.96 17.04 10.93
C ASN A 579 -60.10 16.36 10.18
N ALA A 580 -60.28 15.04 10.34
CA ALA A 580 -61.43 14.31 9.82
C ALA A 580 -62.75 14.83 10.42
N LYS A 581 -62.81 15.00 11.75
CA LYS A 581 -63.96 15.63 12.44
C LYS A 581 -64.20 17.08 12.02
N LEU A 582 -63.15 17.84 11.67
CA LEU A 582 -63.27 19.19 11.10
C LEU A 582 -63.84 19.19 9.68
N ALA A 583 -63.49 18.19 8.86
CA ALA A 583 -64.05 18.01 7.52
C ALA A 583 -65.54 17.61 7.58
N GLU A 584 -65.89 16.67 8.46
CA GLU A 584 -67.28 16.28 8.74
C GLU A 584 -68.11 17.49 9.22
N ASN A 585 -67.60 18.26 10.19
CA ASN A 585 -68.26 19.47 10.67
C ASN A 585 -68.42 20.54 9.57
N LYS A 586 -67.48 20.66 8.62
CA LYS A 586 -67.65 21.54 7.44
C LYS A 586 -68.79 21.09 6.54
N ASP A 587 -68.91 19.79 6.27
CA ASP A 587 -70.01 19.23 5.48
C ASP A 587 -71.36 19.39 6.18
N VAL A 588 -71.42 19.19 7.50
CA VAL A 588 -72.62 19.50 8.31
C VAL A 588 -72.99 20.98 8.25
N ILE A 589 -72.02 21.90 8.36
CA ILE A 589 -72.24 23.35 8.22
C ILE A 589 -72.78 23.70 6.82
N GLU A 590 -72.29 23.06 5.77
CA GLU A 590 -72.73 23.33 4.40
C GLU A 590 -74.13 22.74 4.13
N LYS A 591 -74.44 21.55 4.64
CA LYS A 591 -75.81 20.99 4.66
C LYS A 591 -76.78 21.89 5.44
N LEU A 592 -76.37 22.45 6.57
CA LEU A 592 -77.16 23.42 7.34
C LEU A 592 -77.35 24.75 6.58
N ARG A 593 -76.36 25.22 5.81
CA ARG A 593 -76.51 26.39 4.92
C ARG A 593 -77.50 26.12 3.79
N GLN A 594 -77.42 24.97 3.13
CA GLN A 594 -78.35 24.58 2.07
C GLN A 594 -79.78 24.44 2.61
N SER A 595 -79.96 23.79 3.77
CA SER A 595 -81.25 23.71 4.46
C SER A 595 -81.80 25.10 4.84
N ARG A 596 -80.95 26.01 5.33
CA ARG A 596 -81.33 27.40 5.65
C ARG A 596 -81.71 28.20 4.40
N LEU A 597 -81.06 27.97 3.25
CA LEU A 597 -81.45 28.56 1.97
C LEU A 597 -82.82 28.03 1.51
N GLN A 598 -83.05 26.72 1.60
CA GLN A 598 -84.35 26.11 1.29
C GLN A 598 -85.47 26.64 2.20
N SER A 599 -85.22 26.80 3.50
CA SER A 599 -86.17 27.42 4.43
C SER A 599 -86.44 28.90 4.11
N LYS A 600 -85.44 29.62 3.57
CA LYS A 600 -85.63 31.01 3.12
C LYS A 600 -86.54 31.08 1.89
N ASP A 601 -86.34 30.20 0.90
CA ASP A 601 -87.19 30.09 -0.29
C ASP A 601 -88.62 29.63 0.05
N ILE A 602 -88.78 28.79 1.08
CA ILE A 602 -90.10 28.40 1.60
C ILE A 602 -90.77 29.59 2.31
N ASN A 603 -90.03 30.33 3.15
CA ASN A 603 -90.59 31.50 3.84
C ASN A 603 -91.01 32.60 2.87
N THR A 604 -90.24 32.88 1.81
CA THR A 604 -90.66 33.87 0.80
C THR A 604 -91.94 33.44 0.05
N LYS A 605 -92.09 32.14 -0.24
CA LYS A 605 -93.33 31.61 -0.82
C LYS A 605 -94.52 31.73 0.15
N LEU A 606 -94.29 31.50 1.44
CA LEU A 606 -95.31 31.68 2.48
C LEU A 606 -95.65 33.16 2.72
N GLU A 607 -94.71 34.09 2.53
CA GLU A 607 -94.96 35.54 2.57
C GLU A 607 -95.78 36.00 1.36
N ASP A 608 -95.49 35.50 0.15
CA ASP A 608 -96.31 35.73 -1.06
C ASP A 608 -97.73 35.15 -0.90
N GLU A 609 -97.85 33.94 -0.35
CA GLU A 609 -99.14 33.29 -0.11
C GLU A 609 -99.95 33.99 0.98
N ASN A 610 -99.32 34.43 2.09
CA ASN A 610 -99.97 35.29 3.09
C ASN A 610 -100.38 36.64 2.50
N SER A 611 -99.57 37.22 1.61
CA SER A 611 -99.91 38.47 0.93
C SER A 611 -101.14 38.30 0.03
N LYS A 612 -101.26 37.15 -0.64
CA LYS A 612 -102.43 36.78 -1.44
C LYS A 612 -103.66 36.54 -0.57
N LEU A 613 -103.56 35.74 0.49
CA LEU A 613 -104.64 35.48 1.45
C LEU A 613 -105.11 36.76 2.17
N THR A 614 -104.21 37.71 2.41
CA THR A 614 -104.55 39.02 3.00
C THR A 614 -105.39 39.86 2.03
N ARG A 615 -105.11 39.81 0.71
CA ARG A 615 -105.95 40.44 -0.32
C ARG A 615 -107.31 39.76 -0.41
N GLU A 616 -107.34 38.43 -0.50
CA GLU A 616 -108.60 37.66 -0.53
C GLU A 616 -109.47 37.92 0.72
N LYS A 617 -108.86 38.03 1.91
CA LYS A 617 -109.54 38.42 3.15
C LYS A 617 -110.09 39.86 3.10
N SER A 618 -109.35 40.79 2.51
CA SER A 618 -109.83 42.17 2.30
C SER A 618 -111.02 42.22 1.35
N ASP A 619 -110.98 41.45 0.26
CA ASP A 619 -112.06 41.38 -0.72
C ASP A 619 -113.31 40.71 -0.12
N LEU A 620 -113.15 39.65 0.68
CA LEU A 620 -114.24 39.05 1.46
C LEU A 620 -114.79 39.99 2.54
N MET A 621 -113.96 40.81 3.18
CA MET A 621 -114.43 41.86 4.10
C MET A 621 -115.25 42.95 3.38
N ASN A 622 -114.84 43.35 2.17
CA ASN A 622 -115.60 44.27 1.34
C ASN A 622 -116.94 43.66 0.89
N GLN A 623 -116.96 42.38 0.49
CA GLN A 623 -118.19 41.66 0.17
C GLN A 623 -119.12 41.55 1.39
N MET A 624 -118.59 41.22 2.58
CA MET A 624 -119.36 41.24 3.83
C MET A 624 -119.92 42.62 4.15
N ALA A 625 -119.17 43.70 3.93
CA ALA A 625 -119.66 45.06 4.16
C ALA A 625 -120.84 45.40 3.23
N ILE A 626 -120.76 45.00 1.95
CA ILE A 626 -121.84 45.14 0.97
C ILE A 626 -123.07 44.31 1.41
N MET A 627 -122.89 43.05 1.79
CA MET A 627 -123.98 42.21 2.30
C MET A 627 -124.61 42.77 3.58
N LYS A 628 -123.81 43.32 4.50
CA LYS A 628 -124.30 43.91 5.75
C LYS A 628 -125.12 45.18 5.50
N ALA A 629 -124.73 45.98 4.51
CA ALA A 629 -125.52 47.12 4.03
C ALA A 629 -126.82 46.68 3.32
N GLN A 630 -126.80 45.58 2.56
CA GLN A 630 -128.02 44.99 1.99
C GLN A 630 -128.97 44.48 3.08
N ILE A 631 -128.46 43.79 4.11
CA ILE A 631 -129.25 43.34 5.26
C ILE A 631 -129.88 44.55 5.98
N GLN A 632 -129.14 45.63 6.24
CA GLN A 632 -129.72 46.85 6.83
C GLN A 632 -130.86 47.45 5.97
N ARG A 633 -130.73 47.47 4.64
CA ARG A 633 -131.82 47.91 3.74
C ARG A 633 -133.05 47.01 3.81
N ILE A 634 -132.85 45.69 3.99
CA ILE A 634 -133.94 44.73 4.18
C ILE A 634 -134.61 44.97 5.55
N THR A 635 -133.84 45.16 6.63
CA THR A 635 -134.38 45.46 7.97
C THR A 635 -135.19 46.76 7.99
N ILE A 636 -134.75 47.81 7.28
CA ILE A 636 -135.52 49.06 7.15
C ILE A 636 -136.87 48.79 6.46
N LYS A 637 -136.87 48.11 5.31
CA LYS A 637 -138.12 47.71 4.62
C LYS A 637 -139.03 46.81 5.46
N GLN A 638 -138.46 45.94 6.29
CA GLN A 638 -139.22 45.06 7.16
C GLN A 638 -139.91 45.85 8.29
N ASN A 639 -139.25 46.87 8.84
CA ASN A 639 -139.84 47.78 9.82
C ASN A 639 -140.92 48.70 9.22
N GLU A 640 -140.74 49.16 7.97
CA GLU A 640 -141.76 49.91 7.22
C GLU A 640 -143.04 49.06 7.01
N LEU A 641 -142.88 47.78 6.66
CA LEU A 641 -143.99 46.83 6.52
C LEU A 641 -144.66 46.49 7.86
N GLN A 642 -143.90 46.44 8.96
CA GLN A 642 -144.44 46.26 10.31
C GLN A 642 -145.33 47.46 10.73
N GLY A 643 -144.98 48.68 10.31
CA GLY A 643 -145.79 49.88 10.53
C GLY A 643 -147.16 49.82 9.84
N PHE A 644 -147.20 49.40 8.58
CA PHE A 644 -148.45 49.20 7.82
C PHE A 644 -149.38 48.12 8.41
N SER A 645 -148.85 47.14 9.14
CA SER A 645 -149.66 46.13 9.82
C SER A 645 -150.46 46.73 10.98
N ASN A 646 -149.81 47.55 11.82
CA ASN A 646 -150.43 48.12 13.01
C ASN A 646 -151.54 49.14 12.68
N GLU A 647 -151.43 49.85 11.55
CA GLU A 647 -152.48 50.74 11.05
C GLU A 647 -153.70 49.96 10.51
N LYS A 648 -153.51 48.73 10.01
CA LYS A 648 -154.59 47.88 9.52
C LYS A 648 -155.40 47.22 10.62
N ASP A 649 -154.77 46.87 11.74
CA ASP A 649 -155.46 46.23 12.87
C ASP A 649 -156.37 47.21 13.64
N ALA A 650 -156.01 48.50 13.69
CA ALA A 650 -156.91 49.55 14.20
C ALA A 650 -158.17 49.72 13.31
N GLN A 651 -157.99 49.66 11.98
CA GLN A 651 -159.08 49.81 11.01
C GLN A 651 -160.07 48.61 11.01
N ASN A 652 -159.62 47.44 11.47
CA ASN A 652 -160.44 46.23 11.57
C ASN A 652 -161.35 46.19 12.81
N ALA A 653 -161.09 47.01 13.84
CA ALA A 653 -161.95 47.10 15.02
C ALA A 653 -163.29 47.79 14.70
N ASP A 654 -163.26 48.91 13.98
CA ASP A 654 -164.46 49.69 13.61
C ASP A 654 -165.34 48.96 12.57
N LEU A 655 -164.73 48.26 11.61
CA LEU A 655 -165.46 47.50 10.57
C LEU A 655 -166.27 46.31 11.12
N LYS A 656 -165.99 45.86 12.36
CA LYS A 656 -166.74 44.80 13.03
C LYS A 656 -168.06 45.31 13.63
N ILE A 657 -168.14 46.60 13.96
CA ILE A 657 -169.37 47.25 14.46
C ILE A 657 -170.30 47.59 13.27
N GLN A 658 -169.76 48.02 12.13
CA GLN A 658 -170.55 48.27 10.92
C GLN A 658 -171.17 46.99 10.30
N ASN A 659 -170.49 45.85 10.36
CA ASN A 659 -171.01 44.60 9.76
C ASN A 659 -172.19 43.98 10.50
N GLN A 660 -172.42 44.32 11.78
CA GLN A 660 -173.60 43.85 12.52
C GLN A 660 -174.88 44.62 12.17
N GLN A 661 -174.75 45.84 11.62
CA GLN A 661 -175.89 46.63 11.14
C GLN A 661 -176.31 46.21 9.72
N LEU A 662 -175.37 45.91 8.84
CA LEU A 662 -175.64 45.58 7.43
C LEU A 662 -176.30 44.20 7.20
N GLN A 663 -176.29 43.30 8.18
CA GLN A 663 -177.02 42.02 8.11
C GLN A 663 -178.54 42.18 8.37
N SER A 664 -178.98 43.29 8.97
CA SER A 664 -180.40 43.63 9.11
C SER A 664 -181.00 44.03 7.75
N ASP A 665 -180.33 44.93 7.03
CA ASP A 665 -180.98 45.72 5.98
C ASP A 665 -180.90 45.09 4.57
N ILE A 666 -180.12 44.03 4.39
CA ILE A 666 -180.01 43.30 3.10
C ILE A 666 -181.08 42.20 2.96
N SER A 667 -181.67 41.74 4.08
CA SER A 667 -182.74 40.72 4.06
C SER A 667 -184.02 41.21 3.37
N ASP A 668 -184.25 42.52 3.33
CA ASP A 668 -185.47 43.11 2.76
C ASP A 668 -185.34 43.46 1.25
N ILE A 669 -184.13 43.79 0.78
CA ILE A 669 -183.94 44.42 -0.55
C ILE A 669 -183.84 43.41 -1.71
N LEU A 670 -183.27 42.22 -1.51
CA LEU A 670 -183.12 41.22 -2.59
C LEU A 670 -184.42 40.47 -2.92
N SER A 671 -185.53 40.83 -2.28
CA SER A 671 -186.87 40.31 -2.57
C SER A 671 -187.51 40.89 -3.85
N HIS A 672 -186.96 41.95 -4.46
CA HIS A 672 -187.72 42.82 -5.38
C HIS A 672 -187.18 43.10 -6.81
N LEU A 673 -186.00 42.64 -7.25
CA LEU A 673 -185.41 43.06 -8.56
C LEU A 673 -184.76 41.93 -9.41
N GLY A 674 -185.48 40.85 -9.72
CA GLY A 674 -184.90 39.63 -10.31
C GLY A 674 -184.52 39.64 -11.81
N VAL A 675 -183.23 39.30 -12.10
CA VAL A 675 -182.67 38.83 -13.39
C VAL A 675 -181.62 37.73 -13.07
N LYS A 676 -181.48 36.53 -13.68
CA LYS A 676 -181.89 35.89 -14.97
C LYS A 676 -180.82 35.71 -16.09
N THR A 677 -179.54 35.71 -15.72
CA THR A 677 -178.41 34.90 -16.27
C THR A 677 -178.00 34.98 -17.78
N VAL A 678 -176.90 34.28 -18.10
CA VAL A 678 -176.52 33.65 -19.40
C VAL A 678 -175.37 34.30 -20.21
N LYS A 679 -174.17 33.68 -20.10
CA LYS A 679 -173.38 33.16 -21.25
C LYS A 679 -173.03 34.15 -22.38
N GLY A 680 -172.45 35.31 -22.06
CA GLY A 680 -172.02 36.33 -23.04
C GLY A 680 -170.50 36.48 -23.27
N ALA A 681 -169.64 36.02 -22.34
CA ALA A 681 -168.19 36.26 -22.38
C ALA A 681 -167.34 34.98 -22.28
N LEU A 682 -167.90 33.84 -22.69
CA LEU A 682 -167.16 32.59 -22.94
C LEU A 682 -166.45 32.65 -24.31
N GLN A 683 -165.61 33.68 -24.55
CA GLN A 683 -164.86 33.81 -25.80
C GLN A 683 -163.48 34.53 -25.68
N GLU A 684 -162.88 34.52 -24.49
CA GLU A 684 -161.41 34.65 -24.34
C GLU A 684 -160.82 33.48 -23.52
N ILE A 685 -161.46 32.34 -23.77
CA ILE A 685 -161.09 30.98 -23.40
C ILE A 685 -159.72 30.63 -24.04
N GLU A 686 -158.83 30.00 -23.27
CA GLU A 686 -157.96 28.91 -23.74
C GLU A 686 -156.81 29.18 -24.73
N ASN A 687 -156.52 30.44 -25.10
CA ASN A 687 -155.35 30.76 -25.96
C ASN A 687 -154.07 31.21 -25.22
N GLY A 688 -154.07 31.26 -23.88
CA GLY A 688 -152.85 31.54 -23.09
C GLY A 688 -151.99 30.31 -22.75
N LYS A 689 -152.44 29.09 -23.07
CA LYS A 689 -151.85 27.84 -22.55
C LYS A 689 -151.04 27.02 -23.57
N ARG A 690 -150.84 27.52 -24.80
CA ARG A 690 -149.92 26.94 -25.82
C ARG A 690 -149.30 28.01 -26.75
N ALA A 691 -148.27 28.68 -26.25
CA ALA A 691 -147.14 29.21 -27.02
C ALA A 691 -145.88 28.88 -26.21
N LEU A 692 -145.05 27.92 -26.64
CA LEU A 692 -143.88 28.14 -27.52
C LEU A 692 -142.91 29.19 -26.92
N ALA A 693 -141.74 28.81 -26.36
CA ALA A 693 -140.57 28.16 -26.96
C ALA A 693 -139.55 29.18 -27.55
N SER A 694 -138.25 28.88 -27.39
CA SER A 694 -137.08 29.79 -27.45
C SER A 694 -136.99 30.76 -26.25
N GLU A 695 -135.84 30.99 -25.58
CA GLU A 695 -134.45 30.49 -25.68
C GLU A 695 -134.02 29.98 -24.29
N GLN A 696 -133.18 28.97 -24.04
CA GLN A 696 -132.31 28.15 -24.89
C GLN A 696 -131.21 28.92 -25.65
N ASN A 697 -130.13 29.28 -24.94
CA ASN A 697 -128.71 29.07 -25.34
C ASN A 697 -127.73 30.07 -24.65
N LEU A 698 -127.22 29.74 -23.45
CA LEU A 698 -125.84 30.07 -22.98
C LEU A 698 -125.58 29.63 -21.53
N ARG A 699 -125.38 28.31 -21.33
CA ARG A 699 -124.40 27.75 -20.37
C ARG A 699 -124.14 26.24 -20.49
N GLU A 700 -124.67 25.58 -21.52
CA GLU A 700 -124.13 24.31 -22.05
C GLU A 700 -122.76 24.48 -22.76
N SER A 701 -122.10 25.63 -22.58
CA SER A 701 -120.91 26.03 -23.35
C SER A 701 -119.55 25.73 -22.70
N LEU A 702 -119.52 25.13 -21.51
CA LEU A 702 -118.28 24.68 -20.82
C LEU A 702 -118.52 23.35 -20.06
N GLY A 703 -119.07 22.35 -20.75
CA GLY A 703 -119.44 21.07 -20.15
C GLY A 703 -118.27 20.12 -19.86
N ILE A 704 -118.58 19.07 -19.07
CA ILE A 704 -117.84 17.78 -18.96
C ILE A 704 -116.49 17.91 -18.21
N SER A 705 -116.09 17.07 -17.25
CA SER A 705 -116.54 15.72 -16.85
C SER A 705 -116.47 15.51 -15.32
N ILE A 706 -117.36 14.70 -14.75
CA ILE A 706 -117.10 14.01 -13.48
C ILE A 706 -116.49 12.64 -13.80
N ARG A 707 -115.17 12.61 -14.01
CA ARG A 707 -114.25 11.47 -13.81
C ARG A 707 -112.82 11.86 -14.18
N ASP A 708 -111.88 11.05 -13.70
CA ASP A 708 -110.44 11.06 -14.00
C ASP A 708 -109.58 12.18 -13.37
N ASP A 709 -109.31 12.05 -12.06
CA ASP A 709 -108.09 12.67 -11.48
C ASP A 709 -107.44 11.88 -10.33
N VAL A 710 -107.34 10.55 -10.50
CA VAL A 710 -106.46 9.68 -9.68
C VAL A 710 -105.35 9.04 -10.54
N ASN A 711 -105.61 8.76 -11.83
CA ASN A 711 -104.64 8.12 -12.73
C ASN A 711 -103.66 9.08 -13.43
N LYS A 712 -103.75 10.40 -13.18
CA LYS A 712 -102.87 11.38 -13.84
C LYS A 712 -101.55 11.62 -13.08
N LYS A 713 -101.57 11.58 -11.75
CA LYS A 713 -100.36 11.77 -10.91
C LYS A 713 -99.38 10.59 -10.91
N VAL A 714 -99.80 9.40 -11.36
CA VAL A 714 -98.90 8.25 -11.52
C VAL A 714 -98.07 8.33 -12.81
N ASN A 715 -98.62 8.95 -13.87
CA ASN A 715 -97.94 9.03 -15.17
C ASN A 715 -96.87 10.11 -15.28
N ASP A 716 -96.86 11.11 -14.40
CA ASP A 716 -95.80 12.13 -14.40
C ASP A 716 -94.57 11.72 -13.55
N LEU A 717 -94.68 10.74 -12.63
CA LEU A 717 -93.51 10.07 -12.05
C LEU A 717 -92.77 9.19 -13.07
N ASN A 718 -93.50 8.45 -13.92
CA ASN A 718 -92.89 7.59 -14.95
C ASN A 718 -92.10 8.37 -16.01
N LYS A 719 -92.46 9.63 -16.29
CA LYS A 719 -91.69 10.50 -17.20
C LYS A 719 -90.39 11.02 -16.63
N ILE A 720 -90.23 11.05 -15.30
CA ILE A 720 -88.97 11.40 -14.65
C ILE A 720 -88.01 10.21 -14.69
N LEU A 721 -88.50 8.99 -14.46
CA LEU A 721 -87.72 7.75 -14.61
C LEU A 721 -87.24 7.52 -16.06
N GLN A 722 -88.08 7.78 -17.07
CA GLN A 722 -87.66 7.70 -18.49
C GLN A 722 -86.60 8.75 -18.88
N ARG A 723 -86.43 9.83 -18.10
CA ARG A 723 -85.40 10.85 -18.36
C ARG A 723 -84.03 10.48 -17.77
N ILE A 724 -83.99 9.54 -16.82
CA ILE A 724 -82.75 8.99 -16.24
C ILE A 724 -82.15 7.93 -17.17
N TYR A 725 -82.97 7.08 -17.79
CA TYR A 725 -82.53 6.13 -18.82
C TYR A 725 -81.98 6.80 -20.09
N GLY A 726 -82.33 8.07 -20.35
CA GLY A 726 -81.78 8.85 -21.47
C GLY A 726 -80.36 9.41 -21.27
N LEU A 727 -79.74 9.21 -20.09
CA LEU A 727 -78.41 9.75 -19.77
C LEU A 727 -77.29 8.68 -19.71
N LEU A 728 -77.62 7.39 -19.79
CA LEU A 728 -76.67 6.27 -19.82
C LEU A 728 -76.59 5.66 -21.22
N GLY A 729 -76.20 6.50 -22.19
CA GLY A 729 -76.22 6.11 -23.60
C GLY A 729 -75.16 5.08 -23.98
N THR A 730 -75.59 3.90 -24.41
CA THR A 730 -74.91 3.08 -25.42
C THR A 730 -75.93 2.52 -26.41
N ASN A 731 -75.79 2.90 -27.68
CA ASN A 731 -76.54 2.31 -28.78
C ASN A 731 -75.82 1.03 -29.23
N ASP A 732 -76.47 -0.14 -29.19
CA ASP A 732 -76.31 -1.12 -30.26
C ASP A 732 -77.45 -2.15 -30.32
N ILE A 733 -78.47 -1.89 -31.15
CA ILE A 733 -79.58 -2.82 -31.45
C ILE A 733 -79.31 -3.48 -32.81
N SER A 734 -78.11 -4.04 -32.98
CA SER A 734 -77.73 -4.79 -34.19
C SER A 734 -77.31 -6.25 -33.91
N SER A 735 -76.88 -6.56 -32.69
CA SER A 735 -76.41 -7.91 -32.29
C SER A 735 -77.52 -8.93 -31.97
N ILE A 736 -78.80 -8.51 -31.94
CA ILE A 736 -79.93 -9.36 -31.53
C ILE A 736 -80.60 -10.09 -32.70
N GLU A 737 -80.42 -9.61 -33.94
CA GLU A 737 -81.16 -10.14 -35.10
C GLU A 737 -80.48 -11.36 -35.75
N ASN A 738 -79.14 -11.48 -35.63
CA ASN A 738 -78.38 -12.64 -36.14
C ASN A 738 -78.49 -13.89 -35.26
N LEU A 739 -78.75 -13.75 -33.95
CA LEU A 739 -78.97 -14.89 -33.04
C LEU A 739 -80.32 -15.58 -33.24
N LYS A 740 -81.21 -15.00 -34.05
CA LYS A 740 -82.55 -15.53 -34.32
C LYS A 740 -82.58 -16.57 -35.44
N GLN A 741 -81.55 -16.64 -36.29
CA GLN A 741 -81.50 -17.57 -37.43
C GLN A 741 -80.75 -18.89 -37.14
N GLU A 742 -79.84 -18.93 -36.16
CA GLU A 742 -79.21 -20.20 -35.74
C GLU A 742 -80.11 -21.05 -34.81
N TYR A 743 -81.09 -20.43 -34.14
CA TYR A 743 -81.98 -21.10 -33.21
C TYR A 743 -82.92 -22.12 -33.89
N ASP A 744 -83.40 -21.80 -35.10
CA ASP A 744 -84.32 -22.66 -35.85
C ASP A 744 -83.64 -23.88 -36.50
N LEU A 745 -82.31 -23.87 -36.68
CA LEU A 745 -81.58 -24.99 -37.28
C LEU A 745 -81.29 -26.10 -36.25
N VAL A 746 -80.97 -25.74 -35.01
CA VAL A 746 -80.68 -26.70 -33.92
C VAL A 746 -81.94 -27.40 -33.41
N GLY A 747 -83.10 -26.73 -33.44
CA GLY A 747 -84.39 -27.29 -33.04
C GLY A 747 -84.85 -28.51 -33.85
N SER A 748 -84.26 -28.73 -35.03
CA SER A 748 -84.62 -29.84 -35.93
C SER A 748 -83.87 -31.16 -35.68
N MET A 749 -82.74 -31.15 -34.94
CA MET A 749 -81.86 -32.33 -34.83
C MET A 749 -82.12 -33.25 -33.61
N VAL A 750 -83.01 -32.89 -32.68
CA VAL A 750 -83.31 -33.72 -31.48
C VAL A 750 -84.78 -34.15 -31.43
N LYS A 751 -85.23 -34.81 -32.51
CA LYS A 751 -86.32 -35.80 -32.44
C LYS A 751 -85.81 -37.17 -32.87
N ASN A 752 -84.97 -37.81 -32.06
CA ASN A 752 -84.94 -39.26 -31.99
C ASN A 752 -84.26 -39.84 -30.72
N THR A 753 -84.73 -41.04 -30.36
CA THR A 753 -84.13 -42.05 -29.47
C THR A 753 -83.92 -41.77 -27.96
N ARG A 754 -84.97 -42.18 -27.22
CA ARG A 754 -84.96 -43.11 -26.04
C ARG A 754 -84.49 -42.61 -24.65
N LYS A 755 -85.26 -43.07 -23.66
CA LYS A 755 -85.27 -42.72 -22.24
C LYS A 755 -83.99 -43.15 -21.50
N PRO A 756 -83.43 -42.31 -20.60
CA PRO A 756 -82.30 -42.67 -19.73
C PRO A 756 -82.74 -43.07 -18.30
N SER A 757 -83.75 -43.93 -18.15
CA SER A 757 -84.11 -44.50 -16.83
C SER A 757 -83.17 -45.64 -16.40
N ASP A 758 -82.61 -46.36 -17.36
CA ASP A 758 -82.03 -47.69 -17.10
C ASP A 758 -80.50 -47.60 -16.85
N GLY A 759 -79.85 -46.55 -17.35
CA GLY A 759 -78.41 -46.31 -17.15
C GLY A 759 -78.03 -45.84 -15.74
N VAL A 760 -78.94 -45.15 -15.03
CA VAL A 760 -78.69 -44.71 -13.64
C VAL A 760 -78.72 -45.90 -12.68
N ALA A 761 -79.58 -46.90 -12.94
CA ALA A 761 -79.59 -48.14 -12.17
C ALA A 761 -78.28 -48.95 -12.34
N GLN A 762 -77.70 -48.97 -13.55
CA GLN A 762 -76.40 -49.61 -13.78
C GLN A 762 -75.23 -48.87 -13.10
N LEU A 763 -75.21 -47.53 -13.13
CA LEU A 763 -74.15 -46.75 -12.48
C LEU A 763 -74.16 -46.88 -10.95
N ILE A 764 -75.34 -46.99 -10.33
CA ILE A 764 -75.46 -47.23 -8.88
C ILE A 764 -74.99 -48.66 -8.52
N SER A 765 -75.25 -49.67 -9.35
CA SER A 765 -74.69 -51.03 -9.18
C SER A 765 -73.16 -51.01 -9.22
N ILE A 766 -72.58 -50.38 -10.26
CA ILE A 766 -71.13 -50.30 -10.47
C ILE A 766 -70.44 -49.50 -9.36
N GLN A 767 -71.09 -48.47 -8.80
CA GLN A 767 -70.55 -47.72 -7.66
C GLN A 767 -70.54 -48.54 -6.36
N GLY A 768 -71.55 -49.39 -6.14
CA GLY A 768 -71.54 -50.37 -5.04
C GLY A 768 -70.41 -51.39 -5.19
N GLU A 769 -70.31 -52.01 -6.37
CA GLU A 769 -69.28 -53.00 -6.71
C GLU A 769 -67.85 -52.42 -6.61
N ALA A 770 -67.65 -51.17 -7.02
CA ALA A 770 -66.36 -50.48 -6.88
C ALA A 770 -66.02 -50.12 -5.42
N SER A 771 -67.02 -49.74 -4.61
CA SER A 771 -66.85 -49.46 -3.18
C SER A 771 -66.48 -50.74 -2.40
N ASP A 772 -67.14 -51.85 -2.70
CA ASP A 772 -66.85 -53.16 -2.11
C ASP A 772 -65.46 -53.68 -2.53
N PHE A 773 -65.08 -53.46 -3.80
CA PHE A 773 -63.75 -53.79 -4.32
C PHE A 773 -62.64 -53.00 -3.60
N VAL A 774 -62.78 -51.68 -3.48
CA VAL A 774 -61.81 -50.83 -2.76
C VAL A 774 -61.75 -51.21 -1.27
N SER A 775 -62.88 -51.53 -0.66
CA SER A 775 -62.95 -51.98 0.74
C SER A 775 -62.26 -53.34 0.96
N GLN A 776 -62.41 -54.29 0.02
CA GLN A 776 -61.68 -55.56 0.04
C GLN A 776 -60.16 -55.37 -0.15
N VAL A 777 -59.76 -54.50 -1.08
CA VAL A 777 -58.34 -54.20 -1.33
C VAL A 777 -57.69 -53.57 -0.09
N ILE A 778 -58.31 -52.55 0.52
CA ILE A 778 -57.82 -51.90 1.74
C ILE A 778 -57.79 -52.89 2.92
N SER A 779 -58.81 -53.74 3.08
CA SER A 779 -58.83 -54.78 4.12
C SER A 779 -57.70 -55.82 3.94
N SER A 780 -57.36 -56.16 2.69
CA SER A 780 -56.27 -57.09 2.39
C SER A 780 -54.87 -56.48 2.59
N LEU A 781 -54.73 -55.16 2.45
CA LEU A 781 -53.47 -54.42 2.63
C LEU A 781 -53.19 -54.06 4.10
N THR A 782 -54.22 -53.85 4.90
CA THR A 782 -54.09 -53.37 6.31
C THR A 782 -53.96 -54.49 7.35
N GLY A 783 -54.03 -55.76 6.95
CA GLY A 783 -53.64 -56.90 7.79
C GLY A 783 -54.62 -57.30 8.90
N ASN A 784 -55.86 -56.82 8.88
CA ASN A 784 -56.87 -57.16 9.89
C ASN A 784 -57.46 -58.57 9.63
N PRO A 785 -57.36 -59.53 10.58
CA PRO A 785 -57.67 -60.94 10.30
C PRO A 785 -59.18 -61.24 10.44
N MET A 786 -59.94 -61.06 9.37
CA MET A 786 -61.35 -61.51 9.30
C MET A 786 -61.67 -62.32 8.02
N SER A 787 -62.12 -63.55 8.26
CA SER A 787 -62.60 -64.58 7.32
C SER A 787 -61.55 -65.32 6.43
N PRO A 788 -61.61 -66.67 6.33
CA PRO A 788 -60.63 -67.48 5.60
C PRO A 788 -60.94 -67.67 4.10
N LYS A 789 -61.59 -66.69 3.46
CA LYS A 789 -61.87 -66.70 2.02
C LYS A 789 -61.53 -65.33 1.40
N GLY A 790 -60.23 -65.08 1.26
CA GLY A 790 -59.74 -63.94 0.48
C GLY A 790 -60.21 -64.02 -0.99
N PRO A 791 -60.31 -62.88 -1.70
CA PRO A 791 -60.80 -62.86 -3.07
C PRO A 791 -59.89 -63.68 -3.99
N LEU A 792 -60.44 -64.75 -4.58
CA LEU A 792 -59.79 -65.47 -5.68
C LEU A 792 -59.79 -64.58 -6.93
N PHE A 793 -58.77 -63.74 -7.06
CA PHE A 793 -58.39 -63.25 -8.38
C PHE A 793 -58.02 -64.46 -9.25
N PRO A 794 -58.63 -64.63 -10.45
CA PRO A 794 -58.31 -65.72 -11.37
C PRO A 794 -57.00 -65.43 -12.12
N MET A 795 -55.92 -65.26 -11.36
CA MET A 795 -54.56 -65.16 -11.87
C MET A 795 -53.80 -66.45 -11.57
N ASN A 796 -52.88 -66.81 -12.46
CA ASN A 796 -51.91 -67.89 -12.22
C ASN A 796 -51.23 -67.67 -10.85
N PRO A 797 -51.15 -68.69 -9.96
CA PRO A 797 -50.55 -68.55 -8.63
C PRO A 797 -49.16 -67.90 -8.63
N ALA A 798 -48.33 -68.16 -9.65
CA ALA A 798 -47.01 -67.53 -9.78
C ALA A 798 -47.09 -66.01 -10.03
N ARG A 799 -48.07 -65.55 -10.83
CA ARG A 799 -48.30 -64.11 -11.06
C ARG A 799 -48.90 -63.43 -9.83
N ASN A 800 -49.81 -64.10 -9.12
CA ASN A 800 -50.37 -63.56 -7.88
C ASN A 800 -49.27 -63.42 -6.80
N ALA A 801 -48.41 -64.44 -6.65
CA ALA A 801 -47.24 -64.37 -5.77
C ALA A 801 -46.24 -63.25 -6.19
N GLN A 802 -46.01 -63.03 -7.49
CA GLN A 802 -45.21 -61.90 -7.97
C GLN A 802 -45.84 -60.55 -7.65
N ILE A 803 -47.15 -60.36 -7.87
CA ILE A 803 -47.85 -59.10 -7.59
C ILE A 803 -47.85 -58.82 -6.09
N ILE A 804 -48.15 -59.81 -5.24
CA ILE A 804 -48.05 -59.67 -3.78
C ILE A 804 -46.60 -59.40 -3.35
N GLY A 805 -45.61 -60.01 -4.00
CA GLY A 805 -44.18 -59.75 -3.76
C GLY A 805 -43.75 -58.33 -4.14
N ILE A 806 -44.26 -57.79 -5.25
CA ILE A 806 -44.04 -56.41 -5.67
C ILE A 806 -44.72 -55.46 -4.68
N LEU A 807 -46.01 -55.66 -4.38
CA LEU A 807 -46.76 -54.83 -3.43
C LEU A 807 -46.12 -54.81 -2.04
N LYS A 808 -45.63 -55.96 -1.54
CA LYS A 808 -44.88 -56.00 -0.28
C LYS A 808 -43.58 -55.20 -0.35
N LYS A 809 -42.79 -55.35 -1.41
CA LYS A 809 -41.57 -54.55 -1.61
C LYS A 809 -41.86 -53.06 -1.73
N THR A 810 -42.91 -52.67 -2.45
CA THR A 810 -43.31 -51.26 -2.58
C THR A 810 -43.82 -50.70 -1.25
N ALA A 811 -44.53 -51.49 -0.44
CA ALA A 811 -44.96 -51.08 0.90
C ALA A 811 -43.79 -50.99 1.91
N GLU A 812 -42.84 -51.93 1.87
CA GLU A 812 -41.61 -51.87 2.68
C GLU A 812 -40.73 -50.69 2.26
N GLN A 813 -40.63 -50.41 0.96
CA GLN A 813 -39.90 -49.26 0.44
C GLN A 813 -40.56 -47.94 0.83
N ALA A 814 -41.87 -47.77 0.60
CA ALA A 814 -42.60 -46.59 1.06
C ALA A 814 -42.49 -46.36 2.57
N LYS A 815 -42.42 -47.43 3.39
CA LYS A 815 -42.18 -47.33 4.83
C LYS A 815 -40.76 -46.89 5.17
N ASN A 816 -39.76 -47.37 4.44
CA ASN A 816 -38.37 -46.92 4.62
C ASN A 816 -38.16 -45.47 4.16
N ASP A 817 -38.82 -45.09 3.06
CA ASP A 817 -38.82 -43.71 2.54
C ASP A 817 -39.48 -42.76 3.56
N HIS A 818 -40.61 -43.16 4.18
CA HIS A 818 -41.24 -42.39 5.25
C HIS A 818 -40.33 -42.24 6.47
N ASN A 819 -39.72 -43.34 6.95
CA ASN A 819 -38.78 -43.29 8.08
C ASN A 819 -37.58 -42.36 7.79
N THR A 820 -37.09 -42.31 6.54
CA THR A 820 -35.97 -41.42 6.17
C THR A 820 -36.40 -39.96 6.10
N VAL A 821 -37.60 -39.66 5.60
CA VAL A 821 -38.19 -38.32 5.70
C VAL A 821 -38.35 -37.90 7.16
N ASP A 822 -38.91 -38.76 8.02
CA ASP A 822 -39.10 -38.48 9.44
C ASP A 822 -37.74 -38.19 10.12
N THR A 823 -36.70 -38.98 9.82
CA THR A 823 -35.34 -38.76 10.35
C THR A 823 -34.73 -37.42 9.90
N ILE A 824 -35.03 -36.99 8.67
CA ILE A 824 -34.58 -35.70 8.12
C ILE A 824 -35.31 -34.55 8.82
N VAL A 825 -36.62 -34.66 9.00
CA VAL A 825 -37.44 -33.66 9.71
C VAL A 825 -37.02 -33.55 11.18
N GLU A 826 -36.85 -34.67 11.90
CA GLU A 826 -36.33 -34.68 13.28
C GLU A 826 -34.95 -34.01 13.37
N ARG A 827 -34.06 -34.26 12.41
CA ARG A 827 -32.74 -33.61 12.35
C ARG A 827 -32.85 -32.12 12.11
N ALA A 828 -33.74 -31.67 11.23
CA ALA A 828 -33.98 -30.25 10.98
C ALA A 828 -34.56 -29.56 12.24
N ILE A 829 -35.52 -30.21 12.92
CA ILE A 829 -36.10 -29.74 14.18
C ILE A 829 -35.02 -29.62 15.27
N GLY A 830 -34.11 -30.59 15.37
CA GLY A 830 -32.94 -30.51 16.25
C GLY A 830 -32.00 -29.34 15.94
N MET A 831 -32.00 -28.85 14.69
CA MET A 831 -31.30 -27.64 14.26
C MET A 831 -32.17 -26.36 14.31
N GLY A 832 -33.40 -26.44 14.82
CA GLY A 832 -34.31 -25.31 15.02
C GLY A 832 -35.30 -25.02 13.89
N TYR A 833 -35.52 -25.98 12.97
CA TYR A 833 -36.66 -25.93 12.04
C TYR A 833 -37.98 -26.17 12.80
N THR A 834 -39.07 -25.55 12.36
CA THR A 834 -40.38 -25.62 13.05
C THR A 834 -41.52 -26.07 12.16
N GLY A 835 -41.24 -26.46 10.92
CA GLY A 835 -42.24 -27.00 10.00
C GLY A 835 -42.19 -28.53 9.93
N ASP A 836 -43.08 -29.05 9.10
CA ASP A 836 -43.40 -30.47 8.97
C ASP A 836 -43.28 -30.99 7.53
N ASP A 837 -42.76 -30.16 6.60
CA ASP A 837 -42.39 -30.58 5.23
C ASP A 837 -40.94 -31.12 5.20
N GLY A 838 -40.77 -32.35 4.70
CA GLY A 838 -39.47 -32.98 4.53
C GLY A 838 -38.53 -32.29 3.53
N ILE A 839 -39.06 -31.61 2.52
CA ILE A 839 -38.27 -30.88 1.51
C ILE A 839 -37.72 -29.59 2.12
N GLU A 840 -38.58 -28.81 2.79
CA GLU A 840 -38.15 -27.62 3.53
C GLU A 840 -37.15 -27.95 4.65
N ALA A 841 -37.32 -29.10 5.32
CA ALA A 841 -36.37 -29.61 6.31
C ALA A 841 -34.97 -29.86 5.70
N VAL A 842 -34.88 -30.42 4.48
CA VAL A 842 -33.60 -30.57 3.77
C VAL A 842 -32.97 -29.22 3.45
N ASP A 843 -33.74 -28.29 2.86
CA ASP A 843 -33.25 -26.96 2.49
C ASP A 843 -32.80 -26.16 3.72
N PHE A 844 -33.51 -26.28 4.84
CA PHE A 844 -33.12 -25.69 6.11
C PHE A 844 -31.81 -26.27 6.65
N ILE A 845 -31.64 -27.60 6.65
CA ILE A 845 -30.37 -28.26 7.05
C ILE A 845 -29.23 -27.79 6.14
N MET A 846 -29.43 -27.80 4.82
CA MET A 846 -28.43 -27.37 3.83
C MET A 846 -28.02 -25.91 4.05
N SER A 847 -28.99 -25.02 4.21
CA SER A 847 -28.75 -23.60 4.50
C SER A 847 -27.98 -23.41 5.81
N LYS A 848 -28.38 -24.12 6.87
CA LYS A 848 -27.74 -24.00 8.19
C LYS A 848 -26.31 -24.53 8.20
N VAL A 849 -26.06 -25.70 7.61
CA VAL A 849 -24.70 -26.25 7.44
C VAL A 849 -23.83 -25.33 6.58
N ALA A 850 -24.39 -24.69 5.54
CA ALA A 850 -23.67 -23.70 4.74
C ALA A 850 -23.40 -22.38 5.48
N ILE A 851 -24.20 -22.02 6.49
CA ILE A 851 -23.93 -20.88 7.39
C ILE A 851 -22.84 -21.26 8.40
N GLU A 852 -22.95 -22.42 9.05
CA GLU A 852 -21.95 -22.93 9.99
C GLU A 852 -20.57 -23.11 9.33
N GLY A 853 -20.52 -23.64 8.10
CA GLY A 853 -19.29 -23.74 7.31
C GLY A 853 -18.67 -22.38 6.96
N ARG A 854 -19.49 -21.39 6.59
CA ARG A 854 -19.01 -20.00 6.36
C ARG A 854 -18.50 -19.36 7.64
N GLN A 855 -19.16 -19.61 8.78
CA GLN A 855 -18.74 -19.07 10.07
C GLN A 855 -17.42 -19.70 10.55
N ALA A 856 -17.24 -21.00 10.39
CA ALA A 856 -15.96 -21.69 10.68
C ALA A 856 -14.80 -21.15 9.83
N VAL A 857 -15.04 -20.86 8.54
CA VAL A 857 -14.03 -20.22 7.66
C VAL A 857 -13.72 -18.80 8.12
N LEU A 858 -14.72 -18.00 8.51
CA LEU A 858 -14.50 -16.65 9.05
C LEU A 858 -13.72 -16.67 10.37
N GLU A 859 -14.01 -17.61 11.26
CA GLU A 859 -13.25 -17.82 12.50
C GLU A 859 -11.79 -18.18 12.20
N GLN A 860 -11.55 -19.09 11.25
CA GLN A 860 -10.20 -19.47 10.79
C GLN A 860 -9.44 -18.29 10.16
N MET A 861 -10.10 -17.48 9.33
CA MET A 861 -9.51 -16.25 8.77
C MET A 861 -9.23 -15.21 9.85
N SER A 862 -10.08 -15.11 10.89
CA SER A 862 -9.84 -14.21 12.03
C SER A 862 -8.62 -14.63 12.85
N ALA A 863 -8.40 -15.94 13.04
CA ALA A 863 -7.23 -16.49 13.70
C ALA A 863 -5.95 -16.21 12.88
N GLN A 864 -5.99 -16.46 11.57
CA GLN A 864 -4.87 -16.13 10.67
C GLN A 864 -4.56 -14.62 10.64
N LEU A 865 -5.57 -13.75 10.64
CA LEU A 865 -5.37 -12.30 10.75
C LEU A 865 -4.79 -11.89 12.11
N SER A 866 -5.15 -12.59 13.19
CA SER A 866 -4.55 -12.39 14.51
C SER A 866 -3.07 -12.79 14.52
N ASP A 867 -2.72 -13.94 13.95
CA ASP A 867 -1.33 -14.40 13.84
C ASP A 867 -0.47 -13.47 12.96
N VAL A 868 -1.01 -13.01 11.82
CA VAL A 868 -0.34 -12.02 10.96
C VAL A 868 -0.13 -10.69 11.70
N ARG A 869 -1.12 -10.22 12.47
CA ARG A 869 -0.97 -9.02 13.32
C ARG A 869 0.09 -9.22 14.42
N ALA A 870 0.16 -10.41 15.03
CA ALA A 870 1.17 -10.73 16.04
C ALA A 870 2.59 -10.81 15.43
N GLN A 871 2.74 -11.41 14.25
CA GLN A 871 4.00 -11.42 13.49
C GLN A 871 4.43 -9.99 13.11
N LEU A 872 3.52 -9.19 12.53
CA LEU A 872 3.80 -7.80 12.15
C LEU A 872 4.18 -6.93 13.36
N ALA A 873 3.55 -7.13 14.52
CA ALA A 873 3.91 -6.44 15.75
C ALA A 873 5.33 -6.82 16.22
N LYS A 874 5.67 -8.12 16.20
CA LYS A 874 6.99 -8.63 16.56
C LYS A 874 8.09 -8.15 15.59
N GLU A 875 7.78 -8.11 14.30
CA GLU A 875 8.69 -7.65 13.25
C GLU A 875 8.94 -6.14 13.38
N ASN A 876 7.90 -5.33 13.56
CA ASN A 876 8.04 -3.89 13.85
C ASN A 876 8.84 -3.61 15.13
N GLN A 877 8.65 -4.41 16.18
CA GLN A 877 9.43 -4.27 17.42
C GLN A 877 10.91 -4.61 17.18
N SER A 878 11.21 -5.71 16.51
CA SER A 878 12.58 -6.08 16.13
C SER A 878 13.23 -5.01 15.24
N HIS A 879 12.47 -4.44 14.30
CA HIS A 879 12.97 -3.37 13.42
C HIS A 879 13.29 -2.07 14.19
N LYS A 880 12.52 -1.77 15.23
CA LYS A 880 12.74 -0.63 16.13
C LYS A 880 13.99 -0.84 16.98
N GLU A 881 14.16 -2.03 17.56
CA GLU A 881 15.36 -2.41 18.33
C GLU A 881 16.63 -2.34 17.45
N GLU A 882 16.56 -2.81 16.20
CA GLU A 882 17.68 -2.71 15.23
C GLU A 882 17.98 -1.24 14.84
N MET A 883 16.97 -0.38 14.76
CA MET A 883 17.14 1.06 14.52
C MET A 883 17.79 1.76 15.72
N ASP A 884 17.31 1.51 16.94
CA ASP A 884 17.88 2.09 18.16
C ASP A 884 19.34 1.64 18.37
N GLN A 885 19.66 0.39 18.04
CA GLN A 885 21.03 -0.12 18.04
C GLN A 885 21.92 0.61 17.01
N LYS A 886 21.44 0.81 15.77
CA LYS A 886 22.18 1.57 14.73
C LYS A 886 22.34 3.05 15.08
N ILE A 887 21.34 3.67 15.70
CA ILE A 887 21.44 5.05 16.20
C ILE A 887 22.55 5.15 17.25
N LYS A 888 22.66 4.15 18.14
CA LYS A 888 23.72 4.08 19.14
C LYS A 888 25.12 3.85 18.54
N GLU A 889 25.27 2.91 17.62
CA GLU A 889 26.53 2.67 16.89
C GLU A 889 26.99 3.91 16.10
N LEU A 890 26.05 4.64 15.50
CA LEU A 890 26.32 5.87 14.75
C LEU A 890 26.71 7.03 15.70
N ALA A 891 26.13 7.10 16.90
CA ALA A 891 26.54 8.03 17.95
C ALA A 891 27.95 7.73 18.51
N GLU A 892 28.26 6.45 18.74
CA GLU A 892 29.58 6.00 19.19
C GLU A 892 30.65 6.24 18.10
N SER A 893 30.33 5.95 16.83
CA SER A 893 31.19 6.25 15.68
C SER A 893 31.45 7.75 15.52
N ARG A 894 30.43 8.60 15.70
CA ARG A 894 30.60 10.07 15.72
C ARG A 894 31.49 10.55 16.87
N LYS A 895 31.35 9.94 18.05
CA LYS A 895 32.20 10.25 19.22
C LYS A 895 33.66 9.86 18.97
N ALA A 896 33.91 8.68 18.39
CA ALA A 896 35.25 8.25 17.99
C ALA A 896 35.86 9.16 16.92
N ALA A 897 35.09 9.55 15.90
CA ALA A 897 35.54 10.48 14.86
C ALA A 897 35.87 11.88 15.42
N LEU A 898 35.09 12.38 16.38
CA LEU A 898 35.37 13.64 17.08
C LEU A 898 36.65 13.55 17.93
N GLN A 899 36.86 12.44 18.66
CA GLN A 899 38.09 12.22 19.42
C GLN A 899 39.33 12.11 18.51
N LEU A 900 39.21 11.42 17.37
CA LEU A 900 40.28 11.33 16.37
C LEU A 900 40.59 12.70 15.76
N SER A 901 39.56 13.49 15.44
CA SER A 901 39.71 14.87 14.93
C SER A 901 40.39 15.79 15.95
N GLN A 902 40.05 15.67 17.23
CA GLN A 902 40.71 16.41 18.32
C GLN A 902 42.17 15.99 18.47
N LYS A 903 42.48 14.68 18.45
CA LYS A 903 43.86 14.17 18.51
C LYS A 903 44.70 14.68 17.32
N ASN A 904 44.17 14.57 16.11
CA ASN A 904 44.83 15.06 14.89
C ASN A 904 45.03 16.59 14.92
N LYS A 905 44.12 17.35 15.55
CA LYS A 905 44.29 18.79 15.76
C LYS A 905 45.46 19.09 16.70
N VAL A 906 45.56 18.40 17.84
CA VAL A 906 46.66 18.54 18.80
C VAL A 906 48.00 18.15 18.15
N GLU A 907 48.08 17.01 17.47
CA GLU A 907 49.29 16.59 16.75
C GLU A 907 49.70 17.61 15.67
N ARG A 908 48.74 18.24 14.98
CA ARG A 908 49.02 19.31 14.00
C ARG A 908 49.50 20.60 14.65
N GLU A 909 48.98 20.97 15.82
CA GLU A 909 49.44 22.11 16.61
C GLU A 909 50.86 21.87 17.17
N GLU A 910 51.17 20.65 17.63
CA GLU A 910 52.53 20.25 18.03
C GLU A 910 53.52 20.26 16.85
N LEU A 911 53.13 19.75 15.68
CA LEU A 911 53.96 19.81 14.47
C LEU A 911 54.20 21.26 14.00
N LEU A 912 53.21 22.14 14.11
CA LEU A 912 53.38 23.57 13.85
C LEU A 912 54.33 24.23 14.85
N ALA A 913 54.21 23.93 16.15
CA ALA A 913 55.12 24.44 17.18
C ALA A 913 56.56 23.95 16.94
N ASN A 914 56.74 22.68 16.57
CA ASN A 914 58.05 22.13 16.21
C ASN A 914 58.64 22.77 14.95
N ASN A 915 57.82 23.02 13.91
CA ASN A 915 58.27 23.74 12.72
C ASN A 915 58.72 25.18 13.05
N VAL A 916 57.97 25.91 13.87
CA VAL A 916 58.37 27.26 14.32
C VAL A 916 59.70 27.22 15.10
N GLN A 917 59.93 26.21 15.94
CA GLN A 917 61.23 26.04 16.62
C GLN A 917 62.37 25.72 15.64
N LEU A 918 62.10 24.90 14.61
CA LEU A 918 63.08 24.59 13.56
C LEU A 918 63.39 25.81 12.70
N GLU A 919 62.40 26.62 12.31
CA GLU A 919 62.58 27.87 11.59
C GLU A 919 63.41 28.88 12.41
N GLN A 920 63.11 29.06 13.70
CA GLN A 920 63.93 29.88 14.60
C GLN A 920 65.38 29.37 14.71
N ARG A 921 65.58 28.05 14.69
CA ARG A 921 66.93 27.45 14.70
C ARG A 921 67.66 27.63 13.38
N ILE A 922 66.97 27.53 12.25
CA ILE A 922 67.51 27.82 10.91
C ILE A 922 67.88 29.30 10.80
N ALA A 923 67.05 30.21 11.31
CA ALA A 923 67.36 31.64 11.36
C ALA A 923 68.65 31.93 12.14
N LYS A 924 68.78 31.39 13.36
CA LYS A 924 70.01 31.51 14.18
C LYS A 924 71.25 30.94 13.47
N LEU A 925 71.14 29.75 12.89
CA LEU A 925 72.25 29.14 12.14
C LEU A 925 72.63 29.96 10.89
N ASN A 926 71.67 30.62 10.23
CA ASN A 926 71.94 31.52 9.11
C ASN A 926 72.62 32.81 9.56
N GLU A 927 72.25 33.37 10.72
CA GLU A 927 72.95 34.50 11.34
C GLU A 927 74.39 34.13 11.71
N GLU A 928 74.60 32.99 12.37
CA GLU A 928 75.93 32.46 12.71
C GLU A 928 76.78 32.24 11.45
N LEU A 929 76.22 31.63 10.40
CA LEU A 929 76.91 31.40 9.12
C LEU A 929 77.26 32.71 8.40
N ASN A 930 76.39 33.71 8.45
CA ASN A 930 76.66 35.02 7.85
C ASN A 930 77.70 35.82 8.66
N LEU A 931 77.71 35.66 9.98
CA LEU A 931 78.77 36.18 10.85
C LEU A 931 80.10 35.49 10.56
N GLU A 932 80.13 34.16 10.41
CA GLU A 932 81.35 33.41 10.05
C GLU A 932 81.88 33.83 8.67
N LYS A 933 81.00 33.97 7.66
CA LYS A 933 81.38 34.49 6.33
C LYS A 933 81.98 35.91 6.43
N SER A 934 81.47 36.75 7.31
CA SER A 934 81.97 38.12 7.52
C SER A 934 83.33 38.09 8.23
N LEU A 935 83.50 37.27 9.26
CA LEU A 935 84.79 37.05 9.92
C LEU A 935 85.83 36.48 8.94
N ARG A 936 85.47 35.49 8.12
CA ARG A 936 86.37 34.96 7.08
C ARG A 936 86.82 36.04 6.10
N LYS A 937 85.92 36.93 5.64
CA LYS A 937 86.28 38.07 4.78
C LYS A 937 87.28 39.02 5.46
N GLU A 938 87.05 39.37 6.72
CA GLU A 938 87.96 40.26 7.47
C GLU A 938 89.31 39.59 7.79
N LEU A 939 89.32 38.30 8.12
CA LEU A 939 90.56 37.51 8.27
C LEU A 939 91.35 37.42 6.96
N SER A 940 90.67 37.23 5.82
CA SER A 940 91.30 37.28 4.50
C SER A 940 91.87 38.66 4.17
N ARG A 941 91.21 39.75 4.59
CA ARG A 941 91.75 41.12 4.47
C ARG A 941 93.03 41.29 5.29
N VAL A 942 93.08 40.83 6.55
CA VAL A 942 94.32 40.87 7.35
C VAL A 942 95.43 40.05 6.70
N GLY A 943 95.15 38.82 6.27
CA GLY A 943 96.12 37.95 5.60
C GLY A 943 96.66 38.53 4.28
N ALA A 944 95.84 39.29 3.55
CA ALA A 944 96.25 40.03 2.35
C ALA A 944 97.00 41.33 2.67
N GLY A 945 97.08 41.76 3.94
CA GLY A 945 97.67 43.03 4.37
C GLY A 945 96.79 44.26 4.11
N MET A 946 95.48 44.09 3.98
CA MET A 946 94.50 45.18 3.87
C MET A 946 93.96 45.55 5.25
N SER A 947 93.42 46.77 5.39
CA SER A 947 92.74 47.18 6.62
C SER A 947 91.43 46.40 6.80
N ALA A 948 91.35 45.60 7.86
CA ALA A 948 90.14 44.89 8.27
C ALA A 948 89.37 45.65 9.38
N ASP A 949 88.07 45.35 9.53
CA ASP A 949 87.25 45.91 10.60
C ASP A 949 87.64 45.31 11.96
N LYS A 950 88.50 46.03 12.68
CA LYS A 950 88.97 45.66 14.02
C LYS A 950 87.87 45.64 15.07
N LYS A 951 86.76 46.38 14.90
CA LYS A 951 85.63 46.35 15.85
C LYS A 951 84.87 45.03 15.71
N LEU A 952 84.63 44.58 14.48
CA LEU A 952 84.00 43.28 14.22
C LEU A 952 84.88 42.14 14.73
N LEU A 953 86.17 42.13 14.38
CA LEU A 953 87.11 41.09 14.84
C LEU A 953 87.25 41.06 16.37
N LYS A 954 87.40 42.22 17.03
CA LYS A 954 87.54 42.30 18.50
C LYS A 954 86.28 41.91 19.27
N SER A 955 85.10 42.08 18.68
CA SER A 955 83.82 41.77 19.35
C SER A 955 83.35 40.33 19.19
N LYS A 956 83.98 39.55 18.30
CA LYS A 956 83.53 38.18 17.96
C LYS A 956 84.59 37.10 18.05
N LEU A 957 85.88 37.46 18.10
CA LEU A 957 86.96 36.52 18.37
C LEU A 957 87.33 36.56 19.85
N SER A 958 87.90 35.46 20.35
CA SER A 958 88.47 35.45 21.69
C SER A 958 89.63 36.44 21.80
N SER A 959 89.91 36.88 23.02
CA SER A 959 91.03 37.80 23.29
C SER A 959 92.40 37.22 22.89
N GLN A 960 92.53 35.90 22.77
CA GLN A 960 93.74 35.22 22.30
C GLN A 960 93.82 35.23 20.77
N GLU A 961 92.75 34.88 20.06
CA GLU A 961 92.68 34.92 18.59
C GLU A 961 92.86 36.34 18.05
N TYR A 962 92.22 37.33 18.67
CA TYR A 962 92.37 38.73 18.29
C TYR A 962 93.82 39.24 18.46
N ARG A 963 94.51 38.84 19.54
CA ARG A 963 95.95 39.14 19.73
C ARG A 963 96.83 38.47 18.68
N LEU A 964 96.52 37.23 18.28
CA LEU A 964 97.23 36.53 17.21
C LEU A 964 97.08 37.28 15.87
N ILE A 965 95.90 37.81 15.59
CA ILE A 965 95.63 38.61 14.39
C ILE A 965 96.37 39.95 14.41
N GLU A 966 96.44 40.63 15.55
CA GLU A 966 97.27 41.84 15.68
C GLU A 966 98.78 41.55 15.48
N LEU A 967 99.25 40.36 15.87
CA LEU A 967 100.62 39.91 15.63
C LEU A 967 100.85 39.57 14.14
N VAL A 968 99.90 38.90 13.48
CA VAL A 968 99.94 38.65 12.03
C VAL A 968 99.90 39.95 11.23
N GLU A 969 99.07 40.92 11.60
CA GLU A 969 99.01 42.23 10.93
C GLU A 969 100.35 42.99 11.05
N LYS A 970 101.00 42.92 12.22
CA LYS A 970 102.35 43.49 12.41
C LYS A 970 103.39 42.77 11.57
N LEU A 971 103.37 41.45 11.50
CA LEU A 971 104.27 40.65 10.66
C LEU A 971 104.09 40.98 9.17
N VAL A 972 102.85 40.99 8.65
CA VAL A 972 102.57 41.33 7.25
C VAL A 972 102.95 42.77 6.91
N LYS A 973 102.82 43.71 7.84
CA LYS A 973 103.34 45.09 7.68
C LYS A 973 104.86 45.12 7.60
N SER A 974 105.56 44.49 8.56
CA SER A 974 107.02 44.42 8.55
C SER A 974 107.58 43.67 7.33
N GLU A 975 106.86 42.66 6.82
CA GLU A 975 107.22 41.95 5.60
C GLU A 975 107.03 42.83 4.36
N ARG A 976 105.93 43.60 4.27
CA ARG A 976 105.72 44.58 3.20
C ARG A 976 106.76 45.70 3.23
N GLU A 977 107.10 46.21 4.41
CA GLU A 977 108.18 47.19 4.59
C GLU A 977 109.53 46.59 4.15
N SER A 978 109.82 45.35 4.55
CA SER A 978 111.03 44.62 4.12
C SER A 978 111.08 44.38 2.60
N ARG A 979 109.94 44.03 1.98
CA ARG A 979 109.83 43.89 0.51
C ARG A 979 109.98 45.24 -0.19
N ALA A 980 109.35 46.30 0.29
CA ALA A 980 109.50 47.65 -0.27
C ALA A 980 110.94 48.18 -0.13
N ILE A 981 111.62 47.86 0.98
CA ILE A 981 113.06 48.13 1.16
C ILE A 981 113.89 47.29 0.19
N HIS A 982 113.59 46.00 0.02
CA HIS A 982 114.29 45.13 -0.94
C HIS A 982 114.09 45.61 -2.38
N ASP A 983 112.88 46.01 -2.76
CA ASP A 983 112.55 46.51 -4.09
C ASP A 983 113.17 47.90 -4.33
N ASN A 984 113.21 48.78 -3.32
CA ASN A 984 113.99 50.02 -3.38
C ASN A 984 115.50 49.74 -3.48
N MET A 985 116.05 48.78 -2.73
CA MET A 985 117.46 48.38 -2.87
C MET A 985 117.75 47.78 -4.25
N LYS A 986 116.81 47.01 -4.81
CA LYS A 986 116.91 46.48 -6.17
C LYS A 986 116.89 47.61 -7.19
N LYS A 987 115.99 48.57 -7.03
CA LYS A 987 115.89 49.76 -7.89
C LYS A 987 117.12 50.64 -7.80
N ILE A 988 117.67 50.86 -6.60
CA ILE A 988 118.94 51.57 -6.36
C ILE A 988 120.12 50.79 -6.97
N ARG A 989 120.11 49.45 -6.99
CA ARG A 989 121.12 48.66 -7.70
C ARG A 989 120.98 48.79 -9.22
N GLU A 990 119.75 48.78 -9.74
CA GLU A 990 119.46 48.98 -11.16
C GLU A 990 119.86 50.40 -11.62
N GLU A 991 119.58 51.42 -10.80
CA GLU A 991 119.98 52.82 -11.03
C GLU A 991 121.51 53.01 -10.93
N ASN A 992 122.19 52.37 -9.95
CA ASN A 992 123.66 52.43 -9.84
C ASN A 992 124.40 51.62 -10.93
N LEU A 993 123.81 50.51 -11.42
CA LEU A 993 124.36 49.78 -12.58
C LEU A 993 124.18 50.56 -13.88
N GLY A 994 123.17 51.44 -13.96
CA GLY A 994 122.99 52.39 -15.06
C GLY A 994 123.95 53.59 -15.05
N ALA A 995 124.77 53.77 -14.00
CA ALA A 995 125.76 54.84 -13.90
C ALA A 995 127.21 54.40 -14.22
N PHE A 996 127.39 53.16 -14.67
CA PHE A 996 128.68 52.58 -15.08
C PHE A 996 128.72 52.15 -16.57
N VAL A 997 127.82 52.74 -17.36
CA VAL A 997 127.78 52.73 -18.84
C VAL A 997 127.64 54.19 -19.29
#